data_AF-A0A960SZF6-F1
#
_entry.id   AF-A0A960SZF6-F1
#
_cell.length_a   1.000
_cell.length_b   1.000
_cell.length_c   1.000
_cell.angle_alpha   90.00
_cell.angle_beta   90.00
_cell.angle_gamma   90.00
#
_symmetry.space_group_name_H-M   'P 1'
#
loop_
_entity.id
_entity.type
_entity.pdbx_description
1 polymer ?
#
loop_
_entity_poly.entity_id
_entity_poly.type
_entity_poly.pdbx_seq_one_letter_code
_entity_poly.pdbx_strand_id
1 'polypeptide(L)'
;PGGPAYQFIFLNNDPLAQQVVSQPGGAEVDDRSSASPPASGGIGGAVVLGAPFPFYGHYYTQLVPAVNGYLSTDPADLGQHYANDSPLPVPVPAGSGGGARIYPLHDDLVFYAAGDLAHPGGGNGGIWYRYFPTSPHPHNTSVGVSVFQWDNVWIRGTGTGLFDFEVLLFDNGDILFQYGLSTDDKGAGATVGIQDEAGAIGLQYSANEARSIPPLPYPLGGTWAVLIDSPDIFVDTLVDDPSPPSATSLREAISLVPENATIFFDPGTTSIQGDYAIQAASEFDLGTGRHYTINASMLLEGRVKLVAGGSHRLARVGPGSEITVESVLFFGGNAAGAPGPDQTGGGILNEGDLTLIDCEFRDCRAETDGGGILNASGATLTTGRCRFHRCTAQTGRGGGVHNAGSAALFESSTAFCEAATEGGGIFNSGQISLTNSSSFHSHASSGGGIHNSNIANLTNSSLGLNTASVAGGGGFCAGGALLSLSNCSVAFNTAAGGGGIRSLGSLALENSLIAENLASDGNHDVWGIISPSTGRNLIGRSTGATGIGPLDLRDVWAQIGMPSDYGGGTESIPLLTGSPAIDGGVSSFPEATDQRGFPRIIDGNGFADTDEIDIGAYEAGPEVMVNTDSDASTPSDGVTSLREAIAMVPDGGRIRFATGMAGVELPLYDELVVAGKNLVIDASDLASAPKLDGRGLHRILRVDDGANVAIRNLLLTNGWAGSGAGNGGGIVCLGSTLTLEDTTLTGNGGIGSGGGVYSNESSRLSLFGVSITGNRANAGIGGGVSNFVSDLFALHTTISGNSCTDGGGLYNYIWFDQEATIEQSTIGGNISDGSGGGCYNTNGRLNLVRCTVSENRSILGEGGGISSYPDDLTTTRLRDSIVAGNHGDDVRTGGTTSFLSGGSNLIGTGDASSDFVEPGDLAGLDPKLAPLGYYGGGTWTMPPLAGSPAIDGGAFRLDQPATDQRGFPRVAGSAPDIGAAEVGPLRVVNTKADVIDAGDG
;
A
#
# COMPACT_ATOMS: atom_id res chain seq x y z
N PRO A 1 25.86 -9.09 13.68
CA PRO A 1 26.09 -7.74 14.22
C PRO A 1 26.32 -6.71 13.09
N GLY A 2 25.31 -5.90 12.78
CA GLY A 2 25.47 -4.55 12.22
C GLY A 2 25.71 -4.33 10.71
N GLY A 3 25.52 -5.31 9.82
CA GLY A 3 25.61 -5.11 8.36
C GLY A 3 24.36 -5.62 7.61
N PRO A 4 24.19 -5.30 6.30
CA PRO A 4 23.06 -5.78 5.50
C PRO A 4 23.02 -7.31 5.45
N ALA A 5 21.81 -7.88 5.37
CA ALA A 5 21.61 -9.31 5.15
C ALA A 5 22.10 -9.69 3.74
N TYR A 6 22.88 -10.76 3.61
CA TYR A 6 23.40 -11.23 2.33
C TYR A 6 22.56 -12.43 1.84
N GLN A 7 22.04 -12.39 0.61
CA GLN A 7 21.37 -13.54 -0.02
C GLN A 7 22.40 -14.42 -0.75
N PHE A 8 22.36 -15.75 -0.54
CA PHE A 8 23.22 -16.73 -1.22
C PHE A 8 22.41 -17.70 -2.07
N ILE A 9 22.74 -17.84 -3.35
CA ILE A 9 21.98 -18.66 -4.32
C ILE A 9 22.92 -19.63 -5.05
N PHE A 10 22.44 -20.84 -5.38
CA PHE A 10 23.18 -21.90 -6.07
C PHE A 10 22.40 -22.43 -7.29
N LEU A 11 22.99 -22.42 -8.50
CA LEU A 11 22.35 -22.91 -9.73
C LEU A 11 23.21 -23.94 -10.48
N ASN A 12 22.60 -25.02 -11.00
CA ASN A 12 23.20 -25.94 -12.00
C ASN A 12 22.61 -25.59 -13.38
N ASN A 13 23.43 -25.34 -14.40
CA ASN A 13 22.90 -24.97 -15.72
C ASN A 13 22.05 -26.07 -16.39
N ASP A 14 21.00 -25.67 -17.13
CA ASP A 14 20.22 -26.47 -18.09
C ASP A 14 20.60 -25.97 -19.50
N PRO A 15 20.89 -26.84 -20.50
CA PRO A 15 21.25 -26.39 -21.85
C PRO A 15 20.18 -25.54 -22.55
N LEU A 16 18.94 -25.49 -22.04
CA LEU A 16 17.87 -24.65 -22.58
C LEU A 16 18.01 -23.15 -22.26
N ALA A 17 18.80 -22.75 -21.26
CA ALA A 17 19.05 -21.34 -20.95
C ALA A 17 19.95 -20.65 -22.00
N GLN A 18 20.65 -21.40 -22.85
CA GLN A 18 21.36 -20.84 -24.00
C GLN A 18 20.42 -20.34 -25.12
N GLN A 19 19.10 -20.59 -25.06
CA GLN A 19 18.18 -20.13 -26.11
C GLN A 19 17.56 -18.76 -25.89
N VAL A 20 17.72 -18.12 -24.71
CA VAL A 20 17.07 -16.82 -24.42
C VAL A 20 17.97 -15.60 -24.64
N VAL A 21 19.25 -15.79 -25.00
CA VAL A 21 20.09 -14.71 -25.56
C VAL A 21 20.20 -14.88 -27.07
N SER A 22 19.06 -14.80 -27.75
CA SER A 22 19.05 -14.46 -29.17
C SER A 22 17.86 -13.52 -29.45
N GLN A 23 18.05 -12.22 -29.20
CA GLN A 23 17.24 -11.23 -29.91
C GLN A 23 17.77 -11.07 -31.34
N PRO A 24 16.88 -10.95 -32.34
CA PRO A 24 17.27 -10.88 -33.74
C PRO A 24 17.86 -9.49 -34.04
N GLY A 25 19.18 -9.39 -34.18
CA GLY A 25 19.82 -8.20 -34.77
C GLY A 25 21.12 -7.68 -34.14
N GLY A 26 21.62 -8.26 -33.04
CA GLY A 26 22.94 -7.94 -32.49
C GLY A 26 23.90 -9.11 -32.68
N ALA A 27 25.10 -8.87 -33.21
CA ALA A 27 26.13 -9.88 -33.29
C ALA A 27 26.42 -10.47 -31.90
N GLU A 28 26.72 -11.77 -31.82
CA GLU A 28 27.41 -12.37 -30.67
C GLU A 28 28.62 -11.47 -30.33
N VAL A 29 28.55 -10.76 -29.21
CA VAL A 29 29.72 -10.13 -28.63
C VAL A 29 30.35 -11.18 -27.72
N ASP A 30 30.89 -12.22 -28.37
CA ASP A 30 32.01 -12.99 -27.84
C ASP A 30 33.25 -12.08 -27.89
N ASP A 31 33.27 -11.06 -27.03
CA ASP A 31 34.40 -10.15 -26.90
C ASP A 31 35.39 -10.70 -25.87
N ARG A 32 36.02 -11.81 -26.27
CA ARG A 32 37.30 -12.28 -25.73
C ARG A 32 38.46 -11.30 -26.00
N SER A 33 38.22 -10.05 -26.41
CA SER A 33 39.24 -9.12 -26.92
C SER A 33 39.59 -7.91 -26.03
N SER A 34 38.97 -7.73 -24.85
CA SER A 34 39.30 -6.58 -23.98
C SER A 34 40.01 -6.88 -22.64
N ALA A 35 40.38 -8.12 -22.34
CA ALA A 35 41.29 -8.40 -21.21
C ALA A 35 42.17 -9.63 -21.50
N SER A 36 43.48 -9.40 -21.61
CA SER A 36 44.47 -10.47 -21.75
C SER A 36 44.38 -11.46 -20.57
N PRO A 37 44.41 -12.79 -20.81
CA PRO A 37 44.60 -13.74 -19.72
C PRO A 37 45.97 -13.49 -19.05
N PRO A 38 46.12 -13.59 -17.72
CA PRO A 38 47.44 -13.75 -17.14
C PRO A 38 48.03 -15.03 -17.72
N ALA A 39 49.25 -14.92 -18.25
CA ALA A 39 49.95 -16.03 -18.85
C ALA A 39 50.01 -17.25 -17.91
N SER A 40 49.97 -18.43 -18.52
CA SER A 40 50.30 -19.74 -17.94
C SER A 40 51.18 -19.66 -16.69
N GLY A 41 50.58 -19.93 -15.53
CA GLY A 41 51.29 -20.12 -14.25
C GLY A 41 51.68 -18.83 -13.52
N GLY A 42 50.81 -18.38 -12.61
CA GLY A 42 51.21 -17.54 -11.47
C GLY A 42 50.33 -16.31 -11.18
N ILE A 43 49.56 -16.42 -10.09
CA ILE A 43 49.09 -15.37 -9.16
C ILE A 43 48.14 -14.30 -9.73
N GLY A 44 46.90 -14.32 -9.25
CA GLY A 44 45.88 -13.29 -9.46
C GLY A 44 46.32 -11.93 -8.93
N GLY A 45 46.23 -10.91 -9.79
CA GLY A 45 46.28 -9.52 -9.36
C GLY A 45 44.91 -9.08 -8.86
N ALA A 46 44.86 -8.09 -7.98
CA ALA A 46 43.62 -7.48 -7.55
C ALA A 46 42.82 -6.95 -8.76
N VAL A 47 41.57 -7.40 -8.86
CA VAL A 47 40.60 -6.94 -9.84
C VAL A 47 39.88 -5.74 -9.28
N VAL A 48 39.88 -4.63 -10.01
CA VAL A 48 39.10 -3.44 -9.65
C VAL A 48 37.64 -3.67 -10.04
N LEU A 49 36.74 -3.53 -9.07
CA LEU A 49 35.31 -3.73 -9.28
C LEU A 49 34.68 -2.52 -10.00
N GLY A 50 33.67 -2.78 -10.82
CA GLY A 50 32.89 -1.73 -11.49
C GLY A 50 32.04 -0.88 -10.53
N ALA A 51 31.69 -1.43 -9.37
CA ALA A 51 31.09 -0.74 -8.23
C ALA A 51 31.61 -1.35 -6.91
N PRO A 52 31.60 -0.59 -5.79
CA PRO A 52 32.03 -1.13 -4.49
C PRO A 52 31.08 -2.24 -4.01
N PHE A 53 31.63 -3.39 -3.64
CA PHE A 53 30.86 -4.53 -3.14
C PHE A 53 30.80 -4.50 -1.60
N PRO A 54 29.61 -4.45 -0.97
CA PRO A 54 29.49 -4.56 0.48
C PRO A 54 29.75 -6.00 0.95
N PHE A 55 30.64 -6.19 1.92
CA PHE A 55 30.94 -7.50 2.52
C PHE A 55 31.46 -7.33 3.96
N TYR A 56 30.96 -8.12 4.90
CA TYR A 56 31.25 -8.04 6.34
C TYR A 56 31.29 -6.60 6.94
N GLY A 57 30.40 -5.71 6.49
CA GLY A 57 30.30 -4.34 7.01
C GLY A 57 31.31 -3.35 6.41
N HIS A 58 32.04 -3.76 5.38
CA HIS A 58 32.98 -2.95 4.62
C HIS A 58 32.58 -2.90 3.14
N TYR A 59 33.02 -1.87 2.42
CA TYR A 59 32.85 -1.79 0.96
C TYR A 59 34.19 -2.01 0.29
N TYR A 60 34.28 -3.05 -0.53
CA TYR A 60 35.51 -3.41 -1.24
C TYR A 60 35.41 -2.94 -2.68
N THR A 61 36.41 -2.18 -3.13
CA THR A 61 36.53 -1.74 -4.52
C THR A 61 37.45 -2.64 -5.34
N GLN A 62 38.10 -3.60 -4.69
CA GLN A 62 39.01 -4.56 -5.31
C GLN A 62 38.91 -5.92 -4.62
N LEU A 63 39.01 -7.00 -5.39
CA LEU A 63 39.08 -8.38 -4.89
C LEU A 63 40.18 -9.16 -5.61
N VAL A 64 40.79 -10.13 -4.95
CA VAL A 64 41.81 -11.00 -5.53
C VAL A 64 41.20 -12.38 -5.82
N PRO A 65 41.02 -12.76 -7.10
CA PRO A 65 40.61 -14.12 -7.44
C PRO A 65 41.78 -15.10 -7.35
N ALA A 66 41.58 -16.18 -6.59
CA ALA A 66 42.57 -17.22 -6.41
C ALA A 66 42.36 -18.38 -7.38
N VAL A 67 43.49 -18.94 -7.83
CA VAL A 67 43.52 -20.09 -8.74
C VAL A 67 42.93 -21.35 -8.12
N ASN A 68 42.91 -21.42 -6.78
CA ASN A 68 42.34 -22.52 -6.03
C ASN A 68 40.81 -22.39 -5.80
N GLY A 69 40.16 -21.35 -6.33
CA GLY A 69 38.69 -21.24 -6.36
C GLY A 69 38.05 -20.45 -5.21
N TYR A 70 38.71 -19.39 -4.76
CA TYR A 70 38.18 -18.42 -3.80
C TYR A 70 38.45 -16.97 -4.24
N LEU A 71 37.70 -16.00 -3.72
CA LEU A 71 37.98 -14.57 -3.80
C LEU A 71 38.44 -14.06 -2.42
N SER A 72 39.45 -13.20 -2.41
CA SER A 72 40.00 -12.59 -1.20
C SER A 72 39.81 -11.08 -1.21
N THR A 73 39.47 -10.49 -0.06
CA THR A 73 39.43 -9.03 0.09
C THR A 73 40.79 -8.41 0.38
N ASP A 74 41.82 -9.21 0.69
CA ASP A 74 43.16 -8.70 0.94
C ASP A 74 43.93 -8.52 -0.38
N PRO A 75 44.26 -7.28 -0.79
CA PRO A 75 45.02 -7.04 -2.02
C PRO A 75 46.45 -7.58 -1.98
N ALA A 76 46.96 -7.98 -0.81
CA ALA A 76 48.25 -8.64 -0.64
C ALA A 76 48.17 -10.19 -0.69
N ASP A 77 46.97 -10.77 -0.84
CA ASP A 77 46.81 -12.22 -1.01
C ASP A 77 47.46 -12.65 -2.34
N LEU A 78 48.33 -13.66 -2.26
CA LEU A 78 49.03 -14.21 -3.42
C LEU A 78 48.22 -15.33 -4.11
N GLY A 79 47.02 -15.66 -3.61
CA GLY A 79 46.16 -16.69 -4.18
C GLY A 79 46.77 -18.10 -4.12
N GLN A 80 47.73 -18.33 -3.22
CA GLN A 80 48.52 -19.58 -3.11
C GLN A 80 47.99 -20.51 -2.01
N HIS A 81 46.71 -20.40 -1.65
CA HIS A 81 46.17 -21.17 -0.56
C HIS A 81 45.57 -22.51 -1.04
N TYR A 82 46.33 -23.59 -0.84
CA TYR A 82 46.03 -24.95 -1.30
C TYR A 82 45.41 -25.87 -0.23
N ALA A 83 45.11 -25.38 0.97
CA ALA A 83 44.41 -26.19 1.97
C ALA A 83 42.91 -25.98 1.82
N ASN A 84 42.14 -27.06 1.75
CA ASN A 84 40.67 -27.01 1.72
C ASN A 84 40.17 -26.66 3.12
N ASP A 85 40.02 -25.36 3.36
CA ASP A 85 39.72 -24.74 4.65
C ASP A 85 38.36 -25.23 5.16
N SER A 86 38.32 -26.29 5.96
CA SER A 86 37.08 -26.87 6.51
C SER A 86 37.28 -27.46 7.90
N PRO A 87 36.31 -27.31 8.83
CA PRO A 87 35.06 -26.55 8.68
C PRO A 87 35.26 -25.04 8.84
N LEU A 88 34.56 -24.19 8.08
CA LEU A 88 34.59 -22.74 8.25
C LEU A 88 33.83 -22.32 9.53
N PRO A 89 34.25 -21.25 10.21
CA PRO A 89 35.46 -20.46 9.91
C PRO A 89 36.74 -21.15 10.40
N VAL A 90 37.84 -21.00 9.67
CA VAL A 90 39.17 -21.45 10.11
C VAL A 90 40.16 -20.30 10.21
N PRO A 91 41.13 -20.34 11.14
CA PRO A 91 42.20 -19.36 11.19
C PRO A 91 42.98 -19.33 9.86
N VAL A 92 43.06 -18.15 9.25
CA VAL A 92 43.74 -18.00 7.95
C VAL A 92 45.24 -18.30 8.11
N PRO A 93 45.80 -19.28 7.38
CA PRO A 93 47.19 -19.68 7.58
C PRO A 93 48.20 -18.62 7.12
N ALA A 94 49.34 -18.56 7.81
CA ALA A 94 50.39 -17.57 7.58
C ALA A 94 50.93 -17.62 6.14
N GLY A 95 50.83 -16.50 5.41
CA GLY A 95 51.31 -16.36 4.03
C GLY A 95 50.23 -16.34 2.94
N SER A 96 48.93 -16.36 3.32
CA SER A 96 47.78 -16.39 2.39
C SER A 96 46.89 -15.14 2.43
N GLY A 97 47.40 -13.99 2.90
CA GLY A 97 46.63 -12.76 3.12
C GLY A 97 45.68 -12.84 4.32
N GLY A 98 45.34 -11.72 4.95
CA GLY A 98 44.46 -11.62 6.12
C GLY A 98 43.03 -11.18 5.80
N GLY A 99 42.60 -11.32 4.55
CA GLY A 99 41.33 -10.83 4.04
C GLY A 99 40.15 -11.77 4.29
N ALA A 100 38.94 -11.22 4.24
CA ALA A 100 37.71 -11.99 4.20
C ALA A 100 37.68 -12.76 2.88
N ARG A 101 37.04 -13.93 2.89
CA ARG A 101 37.06 -14.86 1.77
C ARG A 101 35.67 -15.27 1.35
N ILE A 102 35.50 -15.36 0.04
CA ILE A 102 34.35 -15.97 -0.61
C ILE A 102 34.87 -17.23 -1.30
N TYR A 103 34.30 -18.38 -0.98
CA TYR A 103 34.70 -19.69 -1.48
C TYR A 103 33.61 -20.25 -2.41
N PRO A 104 33.56 -19.87 -3.70
CA PRO A 104 32.63 -20.48 -4.65
C PRO A 104 32.91 -21.97 -4.85
N LEU A 105 34.18 -22.36 -4.89
CA LEU A 105 34.61 -23.76 -4.91
C LEU A 105 36.09 -23.86 -4.59
N HIS A 106 36.45 -23.93 -3.31
CA HIS A 106 37.85 -24.00 -2.91
C HIS A 106 38.32 -25.43 -2.78
N ASP A 107 39.11 -25.88 -3.75
CA ASP A 107 39.65 -27.23 -3.85
C ASP A 107 41.00 -27.21 -4.58
N ASP A 108 41.64 -28.37 -4.77
CA ASP A 108 42.89 -28.57 -5.52
C ASP A 108 42.78 -28.25 -7.05
N LEU A 109 42.32 -27.05 -7.40
CA LEU A 109 42.04 -26.61 -8.76
C LEU A 109 43.31 -26.27 -9.54
N VAL A 110 43.37 -26.68 -10.80
CA VAL A 110 44.49 -26.48 -11.73
C VAL A 110 43.97 -26.09 -13.12
N PHE A 111 44.66 -25.14 -13.75
CA PHE A 111 44.44 -24.75 -15.16
C PHE A 111 45.51 -25.39 -16.06
N TYR A 112 45.13 -25.75 -17.29
CA TYR A 112 46.06 -26.27 -18.29
C TYR A 112 46.30 -25.25 -19.42
N ALA A 113 47.53 -25.24 -19.94
CA ALA A 113 47.90 -24.46 -21.13
C ALA A 113 47.64 -25.26 -22.41
N ALA A 114 47.30 -24.57 -23.50
CA ALA A 114 47.13 -25.20 -24.81
C ALA A 114 48.39 -25.99 -25.23
N GLY A 115 48.24 -27.30 -25.44
CA GLY A 115 49.29 -28.19 -25.96
C GLY A 115 49.86 -29.21 -24.98
N ASP A 116 49.34 -29.33 -23.75
CA ASP A 116 49.74 -30.40 -22.84
C ASP A 116 49.20 -31.77 -23.32
N LEU A 117 50.10 -32.68 -23.70
CA LEU A 117 49.81 -33.91 -24.45
C LEU A 117 49.09 -35.00 -23.62
N ALA A 118 48.78 -34.73 -22.36
CA ALA A 118 48.00 -35.62 -21.49
C ALA A 118 46.47 -35.42 -21.61
N HIS A 119 45.98 -34.47 -22.42
CA HIS A 119 44.57 -34.05 -22.39
C HIS A 119 43.84 -34.02 -23.76
N PRO A 120 42.58 -34.50 -23.88
CA PRO A 120 41.84 -34.62 -25.15
C PRO A 120 40.97 -33.41 -25.56
N GLY A 121 40.94 -32.32 -24.78
CA GLY A 121 40.18 -31.10 -25.07
C GLY A 121 41.09 -29.88 -25.19
N GLY A 122 41.32 -29.40 -26.42
CA GLY A 122 42.20 -28.25 -26.66
C GLY A 122 41.52 -26.92 -26.34
N GLY A 123 41.89 -26.30 -25.21
CA GLY A 123 41.52 -24.93 -24.81
C GLY A 123 42.49 -24.39 -23.75
N ASN A 124 42.58 -23.06 -23.61
CA ASN A 124 43.33 -22.40 -22.52
C ASN A 124 42.37 -22.17 -21.35
N GLY A 125 42.66 -22.69 -20.15
CA GLY A 125 41.88 -22.38 -18.93
C GLY A 125 42.33 -21.09 -18.24
N GLY A 126 41.42 -20.45 -17.48
CA GLY A 126 41.69 -19.18 -16.80
C GLY A 126 40.58 -18.68 -15.87
N ILE A 127 40.76 -17.45 -15.36
CA ILE A 127 39.74 -16.72 -14.59
C ILE A 127 39.41 -15.41 -15.32
N TRP A 128 38.13 -15.12 -15.48
CA TRP A 128 37.61 -13.93 -16.15
C TRP A 128 36.77 -13.07 -15.20
N TYR A 129 36.72 -11.77 -15.47
CA TYR A 129 35.91 -10.80 -14.73
C TYR A 129 35.18 -9.86 -15.68
N ARG A 130 33.91 -9.58 -15.37
CA ARG A 130 33.15 -8.50 -16.02
C ARG A 130 32.14 -7.88 -15.06
N TYR A 131 32.05 -6.54 -15.10
CA TYR A 131 30.96 -5.81 -14.49
C TYR A 131 29.86 -5.52 -15.50
N PHE A 132 28.61 -5.65 -15.05
CA PHE A 132 27.43 -5.20 -15.77
C PHE A 132 26.69 -4.17 -14.91
N PRO A 133 26.44 -2.94 -15.41
CA PRO A 133 25.67 -1.93 -14.67
C PRO A 133 24.22 -2.33 -14.40
N THR A 134 23.72 -3.32 -15.14
CA THR A 134 22.42 -3.98 -14.96
C THR A 134 22.64 -5.47 -15.18
N SER A 135 22.25 -6.30 -14.23
CA SER A 135 22.52 -7.72 -14.26
C SER A 135 21.92 -8.40 -15.50
N PRO A 136 22.74 -9.12 -16.29
CA PRO A 136 22.23 -9.96 -17.36
C PRO A 136 21.60 -11.26 -16.83
N HIS A 137 21.67 -11.50 -15.51
CA HIS A 137 21.12 -12.66 -14.85
C HIS A 137 19.67 -12.37 -14.39
N PRO A 138 18.72 -13.32 -14.52
CA PRO A 138 17.31 -13.10 -14.14
C PRO A 138 17.10 -12.73 -12.67
N HIS A 139 18.01 -13.17 -11.81
CA HIS A 139 18.07 -12.70 -10.44
C HIS A 139 18.58 -11.24 -10.42
N ASN A 140 17.70 -10.34 -9.99
CA ASN A 140 18.00 -8.94 -9.73
C ASN A 140 18.50 -8.15 -10.97
N THR A 141 17.76 -8.25 -12.09
CA THR A 141 18.10 -7.63 -13.40
C THR A 141 18.32 -6.11 -13.35
N SER A 142 17.79 -5.43 -12.33
CA SER A 142 17.86 -3.99 -12.13
C SER A 142 19.11 -3.51 -11.38
N VAL A 143 19.90 -4.43 -10.81
CA VAL A 143 21.10 -4.12 -9.99
C VAL A 143 22.36 -4.49 -10.76
N GLY A 144 23.43 -3.69 -10.60
CA GLY A 144 24.72 -4.01 -11.21
C GLY A 144 25.36 -5.25 -10.59
N VAL A 145 26.15 -5.98 -11.36
CA VAL A 145 26.75 -7.24 -10.93
C VAL A 145 28.17 -7.41 -11.44
N SER A 146 29.05 -7.81 -10.53
CA SER A 146 30.43 -8.22 -10.78
C SER A 146 30.49 -9.74 -10.93
N VAL A 147 30.73 -10.22 -12.15
CA VAL A 147 30.81 -11.66 -12.47
C VAL A 147 32.26 -12.09 -12.54
N PHE A 148 32.64 -13.11 -11.76
CA PHE A 148 33.92 -13.80 -11.85
C PHE A 148 33.70 -15.24 -12.33
N GLN A 149 34.39 -15.65 -13.38
CA GLN A 149 34.24 -16.95 -14.00
C GLN A 149 35.55 -17.72 -14.00
N TRP A 150 35.53 -18.95 -13.48
CA TRP A 150 36.57 -19.96 -13.65
C TRP A 150 36.15 -20.86 -14.81
N ASP A 151 36.91 -20.84 -15.90
CA ASP A 151 36.61 -21.63 -17.10
C ASP A 151 37.78 -22.57 -17.46
N ASN A 152 37.40 -23.77 -17.92
CA ASN A 152 38.24 -24.91 -18.23
C ASN A 152 39.16 -25.31 -17.06
N VAL A 153 38.57 -25.47 -15.87
CA VAL A 153 39.29 -25.83 -14.64
C VAL A 153 39.18 -27.31 -14.34
N TRP A 154 40.23 -27.87 -13.74
CA TRP A 154 40.30 -29.28 -13.35
C TRP A 154 40.71 -29.43 -11.88
N ILE A 155 40.06 -30.34 -11.13
CA ILE A 155 40.50 -30.78 -9.81
C ILE A 155 41.64 -31.80 -9.95
N ARG A 156 42.78 -31.52 -9.33
CA ARG A 156 43.97 -32.36 -9.42
C ARG A 156 43.73 -33.75 -8.79
N GLY A 157 43.87 -34.80 -9.60
CA GLY A 157 43.97 -36.19 -9.10
C GLY A 157 42.66 -37.00 -9.08
N THR A 158 41.52 -36.43 -9.49
CA THR A 158 40.21 -37.09 -9.50
C THR A 158 39.85 -37.77 -10.83
N GLY A 159 40.48 -37.37 -11.94
CA GLY A 159 40.27 -37.97 -13.27
C GLY A 159 39.02 -37.50 -14.02
N THR A 160 38.38 -36.42 -13.57
CA THR A 160 37.21 -35.81 -14.23
C THR A 160 37.52 -34.95 -15.45
N GLY A 161 36.48 -34.68 -16.25
CA GLY A 161 36.54 -33.70 -17.34
C GLY A 161 36.60 -32.26 -16.81
N LEU A 162 37.04 -31.33 -17.68
CA LEU A 162 37.06 -29.89 -17.40
C LEU A 162 35.65 -29.39 -17.06
N PHE A 163 35.57 -28.40 -16.18
CA PHE A 163 34.32 -27.74 -15.85
C PHE A 163 34.53 -26.25 -15.54
N ASP A 164 33.42 -25.53 -15.57
CA ASP A 164 33.37 -24.09 -15.38
C ASP A 164 32.48 -23.76 -14.18
N PHE A 165 32.78 -22.68 -13.48
CA PHE A 165 31.89 -22.12 -12.46
C PHE A 165 32.07 -20.61 -12.33
N GLU A 166 31.05 -19.94 -11.80
CA GLU A 166 30.98 -18.49 -11.68
C GLU A 166 30.54 -18.08 -10.28
N VAL A 167 30.99 -16.90 -9.84
CA VAL A 167 30.40 -16.15 -8.74
C VAL A 167 29.96 -14.78 -9.23
N LEU A 168 28.73 -14.43 -8.89
CA LEU A 168 28.10 -13.17 -9.20
C LEU A 168 27.97 -12.39 -7.90
N LEU A 169 28.60 -11.22 -7.84
CA LEU A 169 28.56 -10.30 -6.70
C LEU A 169 27.74 -9.08 -7.09
N PHE A 170 26.54 -8.96 -6.56
CA PHE A 170 25.63 -7.85 -6.87
C PHE A 170 25.97 -6.62 -6.03
N ASP A 171 25.75 -5.43 -6.59
CA ASP A 171 26.11 -4.15 -5.95
C ASP A 171 25.35 -3.91 -4.63
N ASN A 172 24.22 -4.60 -4.42
CA ASN A 172 23.43 -4.58 -3.20
C ASN A 172 23.96 -5.55 -2.11
N GLY A 173 24.97 -6.38 -2.41
CA GLY A 173 25.58 -7.34 -1.49
C GLY A 173 25.26 -8.80 -1.75
N ASP A 174 24.33 -9.12 -2.65
CA ASP A 174 23.98 -10.53 -2.90
C ASP A 174 25.13 -11.30 -3.57
N ILE A 175 25.23 -12.59 -3.26
CA ILE A 175 26.28 -13.49 -3.76
C ILE A 175 25.62 -14.73 -4.37
N LEU A 176 25.87 -14.99 -5.65
CA LEU A 176 25.34 -16.16 -6.36
C LEU A 176 26.50 -17.02 -6.89
N PHE A 177 26.47 -18.33 -6.64
CA PHE A 177 27.40 -19.31 -7.21
C PHE A 177 26.70 -20.15 -8.30
N GLN A 178 27.33 -20.29 -9.47
CA GLN A 178 26.78 -21.01 -10.61
C GLN A 178 27.80 -22.01 -11.17
N TYR A 179 27.36 -23.22 -11.54
CA TYR A 179 28.26 -24.27 -12.05
C TYR A 179 27.83 -24.79 -13.43
N GLY A 180 28.81 -25.03 -14.30
CA GLY A 180 28.66 -25.65 -15.60
C GLY A 180 28.32 -27.13 -15.52
N LEU A 181 27.65 -27.65 -16.55
CA LEU A 181 27.29 -29.07 -16.66
C LEU A 181 28.50 -29.90 -17.09
N SER A 182 29.27 -30.43 -16.14
CA SER A 182 30.15 -31.56 -16.40
C SER A 182 29.94 -32.66 -15.35
N THR A 183 29.99 -33.90 -15.85
CA THR A 183 29.66 -35.15 -15.15
C THR A 183 30.92 -35.72 -14.50
N ASP A 184 30.84 -35.94 -13.17
CA ASP A 184 31.46 -37.06 -12.43
C ASP A 184 32.44 -36.77 -11.27
N ASP A 185 32.73 -35.53 -10.86
CA ASP A 185 33.28 -35.27 -9.50
C ASP A 185 33.21 -33.77 -9.16
N LYS A 186 32.21 -33.40 -8.34
CA LYS A 186 31.89 -32.01 -7.97
C LYS A 186 32.37 -31.69 -6.55
N GLY A 187 33.69 -31.80 -6.32
CA GLY A 187 34.32 -31.32 -5.08
C GLY A 187 34.42 -32.33 -3.95
N ALA A 188 34.82 -33.57 -4.24
CA ALA A 188 35.29 -34.49 -3.20
C ALA A 188 36.54 -33.92 -2.50
N GLY A 189 36.33 -33.08 -1.48
CA GLY A 189 37.39 -32.35 -0.80
C GLY A 189 37.17 -30.84 -0.72
N ALA A 190 36.31 -30.25 -1.55
CA ALA A 190 36.16 -28.80 -1.70
C ALA A 190 35.44 -28.14 -0.53
N THR A 191 35.78 -26.88 -0.21
CA THR A 191 35.01 -25.99 0.67
C THR A 191 34.21 -24.99 -0.16
N VAL A 192 32.92 -24.83 0.18
CA VAL A 192 32.06 -23.78 -0.34
C VAL A 192 31.49 -22.96 0.81
N GLY A 193 31.62 -21.63 0.78
CA GLY A 193 31.25 -20.79 1.92
C GLY A 193 31.80 -19.37 1.87
N ILE A 194 31.71 -18.66 2.99
CA ILE A 194 32.31 -17.34 3.23
C ILE A 194 32.91 -17.28 4.64
N GLN A 195 33.92 -16.43 4.84
CA GLN A 195 34.41 -16.09 6.18
C GLN A 195 34.98 -14.67 6.25
N ASP A 196 35.00 -14.11 7.46
CA ASP A 196 35.58 -12.81 7.76
C ASP A 196 37.13 -12.83 7.79
N GLU A 197 37.72 -11.64 7.84
CA GLU A 197 39.17 -11.41 7.85
C GLU A 197 39.91 -12.16 8.97
N ALA A 198 39.23 -12.34 10.12
CA ALA A 198 39.80 -12.99 11.30
C ALA A 198 39.65 -14.53 11.29
N GLY A 199 38.87 -15.10 10.37
CA GLY A 199 38.44 -16.50 10.47
C GLY A 199 37.69 -16.78 11.78
N ALA A 200 36.95 -15.79 12.28
CA ALA A 200 36.16 -15.85 13.51
C ALA A 200 34.66 -16.01 13.22
N ILE A 201 34.19 -15.52 12.06
CA ILE A 201 32.81 -15.58 11.61
C ILE A 201 32.81 -16.13 10.19
N GLY A 202 32.13 -17.26 9.96
CA GLY A 202 32.03 -17.87 8.65
C GLY A 202 30.78 -18.70 8.50
N LEU A 203 30.37 -18.89 7.25
CA LEU A 203 29.23 -19.69 6.84
C LEU A 203 29.72 -20.72 5.82
N GLN A 204 29.49 -22.00 6.09
CA GLN A 204 29.88 -23.10 5.22
C GLN A 204 28.64 -23.77 4.63
N TYR A 205 28.64 -23.94 3.31
CA TYR A 205 27.56 -24.61 2.57
C TYR A 205 27.89 -26.05 2.23
N SER A 206 29.14 -26.33 1.87
CA SER A 206 29.61 -27.70 1.58
C SER A 206 31.07 -27.85 2.01
N ALA A 207 31.41 -29.02 2.55
CA ALA A 207 32.80 -29.40 2.72
C ALA A 207 33.06 -30.91 2.72
N ASN A 208 34.13 -31.35 2.06
CA ASN A 208 34.70 -32.70 2.22
C ASN A 208 33.70 -33.89 2.07
N GLU A 209 32.61 -33.72 1.33
CA GLU A 209 31.63 -34.79 1.10
C GLU A 209 31.66 -35.27 -0.35
N ALA A 210 31.72 -36.59 -0.56
CA ALA A 210 31.65 -37.23 -1.89
C ALA A 210 30.23 -37.24 -2.48
N ARG A 211 29.36 -36.30 -2.07
CA ARG A 211 27.99 -36.23 -2.54
C ARG A 211 27.91 -35.31 -3.75
N SER A 212 27.42 -35.85 -4.86
CA SER A 212 26.82 -35.02 -5.91
C SER A 212 25.82 -34.06 -5.26
N ILE A 213 25.96 -32.75 -5.48
CA ILE A 213 24.83 -31.82 -5.37
C ILE A 213 23.68 -32.52 -6.14
N PRO A 214 22.60 -32.95 -5.47
CA PRO A 214 21.71 -33.93 -6.05
C PRO A 214 21.09 -33.36 -7.33
N PRO A 215 21.07 -34.10 -8.45
CA PRO A 215 20.14 -33.76 -9.51
C PRO A 215 18.73 -33.92 -8.92
N LEU A 216 17.93 -32.85 -8.96
CA LEU A 216 16.53 -32.90 -8.59
C LEU A 216 15.86 -34.04 -9.39
N PRO A 217 15.06 -34.91 -8.75
CA PRO A 217 14.22 -35.82 -9.49
C PRO A 217 13.10 -34.97 -10.11
N TYR A 218 13.18 -34.67 -11.40
CA TYR A 218 12.11 -34.64 -12.41
C TYR A 218 12.49 -33.70 -13.57
N PRO A 219 12.28 -34.12 -14.83
CA PRO A 219 12.57 -33.29 -15.99
C PRO A 219 11.45 -32.27 -16.23
N LEU A 220 11.83 -31.01 -16.08
CA LEU A 220 11.42 -29.80 -16.82
C LEU A 220 9.95 -29.64 -17.24
N GLY A 221 9.27 -28.84 -16.44
CA GLY A 221 8.41 -27.76 -16.89
C GLY A 221 8.66 -26.49 -16.07
N GLY A 222 9.91 -25.98 -16.08
CA GLY A 222 10.29 -24.63 -15.67
C GLY A 222 9.92 -24.15 -14.26
N THR A 223 10.73 -24.50 -13.25
CA THR A 223 10.84 -23.80 -11.96
C THR A 223 12.15 -24.23 -11.29
N TRP A 224 12.97 -23.28 -10.85
CA TRP A 224 14.22 -23.54 -10.12
C TRP A 224 13.91 -23.54 -8.62
N ALA A 225 14.13 -24.67 -7.93
CA ALA A 225 13.99 -24.80 -6.48
C ALA A 225 15.36 -24.65 -5.79
N VAL A 226 15.41 -23.94 -4.66
CA VAL A 226 16.57 -23.84 -3.78
C VAL A 226 16.30 -24.62 -2.48
N LEU A 227 17.21 -25.52 -2.11
CA LEU A 227 17.33 -26.04 -0.74
C LEU A 227 18.07 -24.99 0.09
N ILE A 228 17.40 -24.35 1.06
CA ILE A 228 18.05 -23.53 2.09
C ILE A 228 18.08 -24.38 3.37
N ASP A 229 19.27 -24.70 3.87
CA ASP A 229 19.43 -25.22 5.25
C ASP A 229 19.50 -24.03 6.23
N SER A 230 18.46 -23.20 6.16
CA SER A 230 18.02 -22.36 7.26
C SER A 230 17.07 -23.21 8.10
N PRO A 231 16.95 -23.00 9.42
CA PRO A 231 15.84 -23.60 10.17
C PRO A 231 14.47 -23.12 9.64
N ASP A 232 14.46 -22.12 8.75
CA ASP A 232 13.28 -21.55 8.12
C ASP A 232 12.60 -22.52 7.15
N ILE A 233 11.27 -22.50 7.13
CA ILE A 233 10.44 -23.37 6.30
C ILE A 233 9.72 -22.53 5.25
N PHE A 234 9.66 -23.04 4.03
CA PHE A 234 8.94 -22.38 2.93
C PHE A 234 7.58 -23.06 2.70
N VAL A 235 6.54 -22.24 2.61
CA VAL A 235 5.22 -22.64 2.13
C VAL A 235 5.21 -22.49 0.63
N ASP A 236 5.12 -23.61 -0.08
CA ASP A 236 5.21 -23.68 -1.55
C ASP A 236 3.89 -24.08 -2.23
N THR A 237 2.81 -24.19 -1.44
CA THR A 237 1.45 -24.41 -1.94
C THR A 237 0.42 -23.55 -1.21
N LEU A 238 -0.57 -23.07 -1.95
CA LEU A 238 -1.72 -22.32 -1.42
C LEU A 238 -2.84 -23.25 -0.90
N VAL A 239 -2.69 -24.56 -1.10
CA VAL A 239 -3.66 -25.55 -0.64
C VAL A 239 -3.43 -25.85 0.83
N ASP A 240 -4.48 -25.71 1.64
CA ASP A 240 -4.48 -26.18 3.03
C ASP A 240 -4.70 -27.70 3.07
N ASP A 241 -3.62 -28.47 2.96
CA ASP A 241 -3.64 -29.95 3.01
C ASP A 241 -2.93 -30.47 4.29
N PRO A 242 -3.61 -31.23 5.16
CA PRO A 242 -3.00 -31.86 6.33
C PRO A 242 -2.30 -33.21 6.03
N SER A 243 -2.32 -33.69 4.79
CA SER A 243 -1.71 -34.95 4.37
C SER A 243 -0.47 -34.71 3.51
N PRO A 244 0.63 -35.48 3.68
CA PRO A 244 1.90 -35.16 3.03
C PRO A 244 1.82 -35.31 1.50
N PRO A 245 1.93 -34.23 0.70
CA PRO A 245 2.09 -34.30 -0.73
C PRO A 245 3.53 -33.91 -1.12
N SER A 246 3.76 -33.72 -2.41
CA SER A 246 5.02 -33.26 -3.00
C SER A 246 5.33 -31.75 -2.78
N ALA A 247 4.57 -31.05 -1.93
CA ALA A 247 4.62 -29.59 -1.67
C ALA A 247 4.21 -29.31 -0.20
N THR A 248 4.83 -28.33 0.47
CA THR A 248 4.66 -27.94 1.88
C THR A 248 3.59 -26.85 2.05
N SER A 249 2.46 -27.18 2.69
CA SER A 249 1.40 -26.22 3.05
C SER A 249 1.75 -25.39 4.29
N LEU A 250 1.04 -24.28 4.53
CA LEU A 250 1.18 -23.49 5.76
C LEU A 250 0.93 -24.33 7.02
N ARG A 251 -0.04 -25.25 6.98
CA ARG A 251 -0.34 -26.12 8.13
C ARG A 251 0.81 -27.07 8.45
N GLU A 252 1.44 -27.63 7.41
CA GLU A 252 2.62 -28.47 7.56
C GLU A 252 3.82 -27.65 8.03
N ALA A 253 4.04 -26.47 7.45
CA ALA A 253 5.11 -25.57 7.86
C ALA A 253 4.99 -25.20 9.35
N ILE A 254 3.78 -24.85 9.81
CA ILE A 254 3.51 -24.64 11.24
C ILE A 254 3.87 -25.91 12.01
N SER A 255 3.48 -27.10 11.59
CA SER A 255 3.79 -28.33 12.34
C SER A 255 5.29 -28.66 12.41
N LEU A 256 6.07 -28.23 11.42
CA LEU A 256 7.48 -28.59 11.25
C LEU A 256 8.45 -27.52 11.75
N VAL A 257 8.00 -26.25 11.89
CA VAL A 257 8.90 -25.12 12.16
C VAL A 257 9.70 -25.31 13.46
N PRO A 258 11.04 -25.28 13.40
CA PRO A 258 11.89 -25.28 14.59
C PRO A 258 11.70 -24.04 15.45
N GLU A 259 12.12 -24.13 16.71
CA GLU A 259 12.08 -22.99 17.62
C GLU A 259 13.00 -21.85 17.12
N ASN A 260 12.49 -20.62 17.16
CA ASN A 260 13.09 -19.37 16.67
C ASN A 260 13.34 -19.32 15.15
N ALA A 261 12.70 -20.19 14.39
CA ALA A 261 12.77 -20.16 12.93
C ALA A 261 11.66 -19.30 12.31
N THR A 262 11.75 -19.07 11.00
CA THR A 262 10.77 -18.30 10.22
C THR A 262 10.07 -19.20 9.21
N ILE A 263 8.76 -19.02 9.06
CA ILE A 263 7.99 -19.56 7.95
C ILE A 263 7.91 -18.47 6.90
N PHE A 264 8.44 -18.75 5.71
CA PHE A 264 8.33 -17.90 4.53
C PHE A 264 7.30 -18.47 3.56
N PHE A 265 6.82 -17.63 2.66
CA PHE A 265 5.94 -18.05 1.57
C PHE A 265 6.71 -17.95 0.25
N ASP A 266 6.79 -19.07 -0.46
CA ASP A 266 7.37 -19.18 -1.80
C ASP A 266 6.47 -20.06 -2.69
N PRO A 267 5.32 -19.55 -3.14
CA PRO A 267 4.32 -20.33 -3.88
C PRO A 267 4.76 -20.74 -5.31
N GLY A 268 6.03 -20.57 -5.67
CA GLY A 268 6.58 -20.93 -6.98
C GLY A 268 6.24 -19.94 -8.11
N THR A 269 7.03 -19.99 -9.20
CA THR A 269 6.98 -19.03 -10.32
C THR A 269 5.81 -19.20 -11.29
N THR A 270 4.75 -19.91 -10.92
CA THR A 270 3.52 -19.83 -11.71
C THR A 270 2.84 -18.53 -11.35
N SER A 271 2.75 -17.61 -12.32
CA SER A 271 2.12 -16.31 -12.23
C SER A 271 0.64 -16.43 -11.83
N ILE A 272 0.38 -16.68 -10.55
CA ILE A 272 -0.91 -16.46 -9.93
C ILE A 272 -0.82 -15.06 -9.36
N GLN A 273 -1.73 -14.26 -9.86
CA GLN A 273 -1.63 -12.83 -9.93
C GLN A 273 -2.74 -12.37 -8.95
N GLY A 274 -2.38 -12.05 -7.70
CA GLY A 274 -3.30 -11.66 -6.61
C GLY A 274 -2.75 -11.81 -5.20
N ASP A 275 -3.57 -11.52 -4.18
CA ASP A 275 -3.34 -12.03 -2.81
C ASP A 275 -3.18 -13.56 -2.89
N TYR A 276 -2.12 -14.11 -2.28
CA TYR A 276 -1.89 -15.55 -2.14
C TYR A 276 -2.90 -16.14 -1.15
N ALA A 277 -4.08 -16.47 -1.66
CA ALA A 277 -5.22 -16.87 -0.86
C ALA A 277 -5.13 -18.35 -0.43
N ILE A 278 -4.83 -18.58 0.85
CA ILE A 278 -4.92 -19.89 1.48
C ILE A 278 -6.33 -20.05 2.03
N GLN A 279 -7.10 -20.98 1.45
CA GLN A 279 -8.42 -21.34 1.93
C GLN A 279 -8.27 -22.28 3.12
N ALA A 280 -8.35 -21.73 4.34
CA ALA A 280 -8.27 -22.49 5.56
C ALA A 280 -9.47 -23.43 5.68
N ALA A 281 -9.23 -24.74 5.69
CA ALA A 281 -10.25 -25.76 5.91
C ALA A 281 -10.71 -25.81 7.38
N SER A 282 -9.85 -25.35 8.28
CA SER A 282 -10.09 -25.23 9.72
C SER A 282 -9.12 -24.23 10.35
N GLU A 283 -9.31 -23.92 11.63
CA GLU A 283 -8.40 -23.09 12.41
C GLU A 283 -6.94 -23.56 12.29
N PHE A 284 -6.01 -22.62 12.10
CA PHE A 284 -4.57 -22.84 12.23
C PHE A 284 -4.18 -22.79 13.72
N ASP A 285 -3.80 -23.94 14.28
CA ASP A 285 -3.23 -24.01 15.63
C ASP A 285 -1.74 -23.68 15.58
N LEU A 286 -1.38 -22.49 16.04
CA LEU A 286 0.00 -22.00 16.06
C LEU A 286 0.83 -22.64 17.18
N GLY A 287 0.21 -23.45 18.05
CA GLY A 287 0.86 -24.28 19.05
C GLY A 287 0.97 -23.62 20.43
N THR A 288 1.35 -24.44 21.42
CA THR A 288 1.56 -24.05 22.83
C THR A 288 3.04 -24.13 23.19
N GLY A 289 3.61 -23.08 23.76
CA GLY A 289 5.02 -23.02 24.14
C GLY A 289 5.99 -22.99 22.95
N ARG A 290 5.58 -22.41 21.82
CA ARG A 290 6.39 -22.36 20.59
C ARG A 290 6.80 -20.94 20.22
N HIS A 291 8.02 -20.78 19.75
CA HIS A 291 8.59 -19.48 19.37
C HIS A 291 8.98 -19.51 17.89
N TYR A 292 8.35 -18.72 17.03
CA TYR A 292 8.71 -18.63 15.60
C TYR A 292 8.02 -17.43 14.93
N THR A 293 8.44 -17.13 13.71
CA THR A 293 7.90 -16.04 12.89
C THR A 293 7.17 -16.60 11.66
N ILE A 294 6.06 -15.98 11.26
CA ILE A 294 5.42 -16.18 9.96
C ILE A 294 5.62 -14.89 9.17
N ASN A 295 6.43 -14.93 8.13
CA ASN A 295 6.84 -13.75 7.37
C ASN A 295 6.35 -13.83 5.92
N ALA A 296 5.38 -12.99 5.57
CA ALA A 296 4.87 -12.82 4.21
C ALA A 296 5.42 -11.56 3.51
N SER A 297 6.38 -10.85 4.12
CA SER A 297 6.92 -9.60 3.58
C SER A 297 7.88 -9.79 2.40
N MET A 298 8.38 -11.01 2.18
CA MET A 298 9.33 -11.31 1.09
C MET A 298 8.66 -11.50 -0.28
N LEU A 299 7.33 -11.36 -0.36
CA LEU A 299 6.61 -11.45 -1.62
C LEU A 299 6.88 -10.19 -2.45
N LEU A 300 7.40 -10.38 -3.67
CA LEU A 300 7.67 -9.30 -4.61
C LEU A 300 6.39 -8.65 -5.16
N GLU A 301 5.26 -9.38 -5.16
CA GLU A 301 3.92 -8.94 -5.59
C GLU A 301 2.83 -9.58 -4.71
N GLY A 302 1.82 -8.82 -4.26
CA GLY A 302 0.67 -9.35 -3.49
C GLY A 302 0.93 -9.60 -1.99
N ARG A 303 -0.11 -10.01 -1.26
CA ARG A 303 -0.06 -10.33 0.19
C ARG A 303 -0.48 -11.77 0.44
N VAL A 304 -0.02 -12.40 1.52
CA VAL A 304 -0.62 -13.67 1.96
C VAL A 304 -1.99 -13.39 2.55
N LYS A 305 -3.02 -14.02 1.99
CA LYS A 305 -4.40 -13.90 2.47
C LYS A 305 -4.88 -15.22 3.04
N LEU A 306 -5.16 -15.26 4.33
CA LEU A 306 -5.79 -16.40 4.98
C LEU A 306 -7.32 -16.19 4.94
N VAL A 307 -8.02 -17.05 4.20
CA VAL A 307 -9.48 -16.99 4.03
C VAL A 307 -10.11 -18.15 4.79
N ALA A 308 -11.11 -17.88 5.63
CA ALA A 308 -11.83 -18.96 6.29
C ALA A 308 -12.77 -19.67 5.30
N GLY A 309 -12.59 -20.99 5.13
CA GLY A 309 -13.42 -21.83 4.26
C GLY A 309 -14.81 -22.16 4.83
N GLY A 310 -15.16 -21.67 6.03
CA GLY A 310 -16.43 -21.93 6.70
C GLY A 310 -16.62 -21.11 7.99
N SER A 311 -17.56 -21.53 8.84
CA SER A 311 -17.82 -20.91 10.15
C SER A 311 -16.82 -21.34 11.21
N HIS A 312 -15.56 -20.95 11.03
CA HIS A 312 -14.52 -21.09 12.04
C HIS A 312 -13.62 -19.86 12.11
N ARG A 313 -12.95 -19.73 13.25
CA ARG A 313 -11.84 -18.80 13.47
C ARG A 313 -10.65 -19.14 12.55
N LEU A 314 -9.84 -18.14 12.18
CA LEU A 314 -8.68 -18.36 11.31
C LEU A 314 -7.49 -18.99 12.04
N ALA A 315 -7.07 -18.46 13.20
CA ALA A 315 -5.94 -19.00 13.92
C ALA A 315 -6.05 -18.89 15.45
N ARG A 316 -5.24 -19.69 16.15
CA ARG A 316 -5.11 -19.67 17.60
C ARG A 316 -3.64 -19.73 18.02
N VAL A 317 -3.23 -18.84 18.91
CA VAL A 317 -1.92 -18.87 19.58
C VAL A 317 -2.11 -19.46 20.96
N GLY A 318 -1.44 -20.58 21.25
CA GLY A 318 -1.54 -21.26 22.53
C GLY A 318 -0.70 -20.60 23.65
N PRO A 319 -0.96 -20.96 24.92
CA PRO A 319 -0.23 -20.42 26.06
C PRO A 319 1.29 -20.62 26.00
N GLY A 320 2.04 -19.61 26.42
CA GLY A 320 3.51 -19.65 26.50
C GLY A 320 4.24 -19.60 25.15
N SER A 321 3.51 -19.45 24.05
CA SER A 321 4.08 -19.23 22.72
C SER A 321 4.47 -17.77 22.51
N GLU A 322 5.46 -17.52 21.66
CA GLU A 322 5.94 -16.19 21.23
C GLU A 322 5.95 -16.17 19.70
N ILE A 323 4.89 -15.65 19.10
CA ILE A 323 4.65 -15.73 17.65
C ILE A 323 4.69 -14.33 17.04
N THR A 324 5.46 -14.17 15.98
CA THR A 324 5.43 -12.95 15.15
C THR A 324 4.77 -13.27 13.81
N VAL A 325 3.85 -12.41 13.34
CA VAL A 325 3.23 -12.52 12.01
C VAL A 325 3.41 -11.19 11.28
N GLU A 326 3.93 -11.26 10.06
CA GLU A 326 4.23 -10.09 9.25
C GLU A 326 3.55 -10.15 7.89
N SER A 327 2.91 -9.05 7.47
CA SER A 327 2.33 -8.87 6.12
C SER A 327 1.24 -9.89 5.73
N VAL A 328 0.40 -10.30 6.68
CA VAL A 328 -0.71 -11.25 6.45
C VAL A 328 -2.07 -10.55 6.52
N LEU A 329 -2.92 -10.82 5.52
CA LEU A 329 -4.34 -10.50 5.52
C LEU A 329 -5.15 -11.68 6.08
N PHE A 330 -5.83 -11.47 7.20
CA PHE A 330 -6.84 -12.36 7.77
C PHE A 330 -8.23 -11.94 7.27
N PHE A 331 -8.87 -12.76 6.45
CA PHE A 331 -10.12 -12.42 5.78
C PHE A 331 -11.26 -13.38 6.12
N GLY A 332 -12.39 -12.83 6.57
CA GLY A 332 -13.64 -13.59 6.70
C GLY A 332 -13.68 -14.62 7.82
N GLY A 333 -12.73 -14.59 8.76
CA GLY A 333 -12.73 -15.48 9.93
C GLY A 333 -14.05 -15.37 10.71
N ASN A 334 -14.66 -16.50 11.09
CA ASN A 334 -16.02 -16.54 11.63
C ASN A 334 -16.15 -17.49 12.83
N ALA A 335 -15.89 -16.98 14.03
CA ALA A 335 -16.04 -17.74 15.28
C ALA A 335 -17.52 -17.86 15.70
N ALA A 336 -18.25 -18.78 15.07
CA ALA A 336 -19.67 -19.09 15.34
C ALA A 336 -19.86 -20.50 15.94
N GLY A 337 -18.86 -21.01 16.67
CA GLY A 337 -18.84 -22.36 17.23
C GLY A 337 -19.77 -22.55 18.44
N ALA A 338 -19.55 -23.65 19.17
CA ALA A 338 -20.31 -23.95 20.39
C ALA A 338 -20.07 -22.87 21.47
N PRO A 339 -21.05 -22.62 22.37
CA PRO A 339 -20.90 -21.63 23.43
C PRO A 339 -19.61 -21.82 24.25
N GLY A 340 -18.76 -20.80 24.29
CA GLY A 340 -17.45 -20.86 24.95
C GLY A 340 -16.33 -20.21 24.12
N PRO A 341 -15.08 -20.70 24.21
CA PRO A 341 -13.93 -20.10 23.50
C PRO A 341 -14.03 -20.22 21.97
N ASP A 342 -14.94 -21.05 21.45
CA ASP A 342 -15.15 -21.22 20.01
C ASP A 342 -15.99 -20.08 19.38
N GLN A 343 -16.45 -19.13 20.20
CA GLN A 343 -17.27 -17.98 19.80
C GLN A 343 -16.52 -16.64 19.80
N THR A 344 -15.22 -16.66 20.12
CA THR A 344 -14.39 -15.46 20.29
C THR A 344 -13.26 -15.38 19.26
N GLY A 345 -12.70 -14.19 19.04
CA GLY A 345 -11.48 -14.02 18.24
C GLY A 345 -11.66 -14.38 16.77
N GLY A 346 -12.64 -13.81 16.06
CA GLY A 346 -13.03 -14.26 14.71
C GLY A 346 -11.87 -14.46 13.73
N GLY A 347 -10.88 -13.57 13.75
CA GLY A 347 -9.57 -13.80 13.15
C GLY A 347 -8.66 -14.67 14.03
N ILE A 348 -8.22 -14.13 15.17
CA ILE A 348 -7.27 -14.80 16.07
C ILE A 348 -7.76 -14.86 17.52
N LEU A 349 -7.58 -16.03 18.14
CA LEU A 349 -7.61 -16.20 19.58
C LEU A 349 -6.16 -16.26 20.09
N ASN A 350 -5.71 -15.24 20.80
CA ASN A 350 -4.38 -15.18 21.37
C ASN A 350 -4.40 -15.56 22.86
N GLU A 351 -3.67 -16.61 23.21
CA GLU A 351 -3.43 -17.04 24.60
C GLU A 351 -1.94 -16.98 24.99
N GLY A 352 -1.06 -16.49 24.10
CA GLY A 352 0.39 -16.33 24.31
C GLY A 352 0.88 -14.90 24.04
N ASP A 353 2.12 -14.77 23.59
CA ASP A 353 2.73 -13.49 23.19
C ASP A 353 2.68 -13.38 21.65
N LEU A 354 1.87 -12.46 21.14
CA LEU A 354 1.62 -12.29 19.71
C LEU A 354 2.09 -10.91 19.24
N THR A 355 2.97 -10.88 18.25
CA THR A 355 3.39 -9.66 17.53
C THR A 355 2.83 -9.70 16.10
N LEU A 356 2.15 -8.64 15.69
CA LEU A 356 1.59 -8.46 14.35
C LEU A 356 2.20 -7.21 13.71
N ILE A 357 2.73 -7.35 12.50
CA ILE A 357 3.34 -6.24 11.75
C ILE A 357 2.72 -6.20 10.35
N ASP A 358 2.24 -5.03 9.92
CA ASP A 358 1.64 -4.84 8.59
C ASP A 358 0.53 -5.85 8.26
N CYS A 359 -0.21 -6.28 9.29
CA CYS A 359 -1.29 -7.26 9.15
C CYS A 359 -2.66 -6.58 9.02
N GLU A 360 -3.57 -7.19 8.29
CA GLU A 360 -4.94 -6.71 8.15
C GLU A 360 -5.94 -7.78 8.61
N PHE A 361 -6.97 -7.36 9.34
CA PHE A 361 -8.13 -8.16 9.70
C PHE A 361 -9.33 -7.54 9.03
N ARG A 362 -9.93 -8.28 8.11
CA ARG A 362 -11.02 -7.76 7.30
C ARG A 362 -12.20 -8.71 7.27
N ASP A 363 -13.38 -8.15 7.53
CA ASP A 363 -14.65 -8.87 7.52
C ASP A 363 -14.64 -10.08 8.50
N CYS A 364 -13.85 -10.01 9.58
CA CYS A 364 -13.78 -11.05 10.62
C CYS A 364 -14.90 -10.89 11.64
N ARG A 365 -15.49 -12.01 12.09
CA ARG A 365 -16.68 -12.04 12.92
C ARG A 365 -16.52 -13.02 14.09
N ALA A 366 -16.93 -12.58 15.28
CA ALA A 366 -17.09 -13.41 16.46
C ALA A 366 -18.54 -13.33 16.94
N GLU A 367 -19.10 -14.46 17.38
CA GLU A 367 -20.45 -14.47 17.97
C GLU A 367 -20.46 -13.67 19.30
N THR A 368 -19.41 -13.81 20.11
CA THR A 368 -19.29 -13.11 21.40
C THR A 368 -18.27 -11.98 21.34
N ASP A 369 -16.98 -12.27 21.49
CA ASP A 369 -15.97 -11.26 21.81
C ASP A 369 -14.77 -11.27 20.84
N GLY A 370 -14.27 -10.09 20.47
CA GLY A 370 -13.07 -9.97 19.63
C GLY A 370 -13.34 -10.37 18.18
N GLY A 371 -14.06 -9.55 17.41
CA GLY A 371 -14.40 -9.89 16.02
C GLY A 371 -13.16 -10.14 15.16
N GLY A 372 -12.14 -9.30 15.29
CA GLY A 372 -10.79 -9.56 14.74
C GLY A 372 -9.96 -10.43 15.67
N ILE A 373 -9.66 -9.95 16.87
CA ILE A 373 -8.78 -10.63 17.83
C ILE A 373 -9.40 -10.66 19.23
N LEU A 374 -9.33 -11.83 19.90
CA LEU A 374 -9.45 -11.92 21.35
C LEU A 374 -8.05 -12.17 21.95
N ASN A 375 -7.53 -11.20 22.71
CA ASN A 375 -6.32 -11.36 23.50
C ASN A 375 -6.71 -11.81 24.93
N ALA A 376 -6.45 -13.07 25.26
CA ALA A 376 -6.93 -13.72 26.48
C ALA A 376 -6.19 -13.25 27.74
N SER A 377 -6.74 -13.58 28.90
CA SER A 377 -6.13 -13.25 30.19
C SER A 377 -4.73 -13.85 30.32
N GLY A 378 -3.73 -13.00 30.58
CA GLY A 378 -2.32 -13.39 30.73
C GLY A 378 -1.51 -13.37 29.43
N ALA A 379 -2.15 -13.18 28.27
CA ALA A 379 -1.52 -13.05 26.96
C ALA A 379 -1.04 -11.59 26.70
N THR A 380 -0.09 -11.42 25.78
CA THR A 380 0.34 -10.10 25.28
C THR A 380 0.09 -9.97 23.79
N LEU A 381 -0.28 -8.76 23.35
CA LEU A 381 -0.52 -8.44 21.94
C LEU A 381 0.23 -7.17 21.56
N THR A 382 1.14 -7.26 20.59
CA THR A 382 1.81 -6.10 19.99
C THR A 382 1.37 -5.98 18.54
N THR A 383 0.93 -4.80 18.12
CA THR A 383 0.58 -4.51 16.72
C THR A 383 1.37 -3.31 16.22
N GLY A 384 1.94 -3.43 15.03
CA GLY A 384 2.57 -2.34 14.28
C GLY A 384 1.94 -2.24 12.90
N ARG A 385 1.43 -1.06 12.53
CA ARG A 385 0.81 -0.78 11.21
C ARG A 385 -0.31 -1.78 10.84
N CYS A 386 -1.09 -2.20 11.83
CA CYS A 386 -2.16 -3.18 11.60
C CYS A 386 -3.52 -2.50 11.36
N ARG A 387 -4.36 -3.10 10.51
CA ARG A 387 -5.69 -2.58 10.19
C ARG A 387 -6.79 -3.56 10.58
N PHE A 388 -7.80 -3.08 11.29
CA PHE A 388 -9.03 -3.81 11.60
C PHE A 388 -10.19 -3.14 10.87
N HIS A 389 -10.78 -3.83 9.89
CA HIS A 389 -11.76 -3.25 8.98
C HIS A 389 -13.00 -4.13 8.86
N ARG A 390 -14.15 -3.59 9.25
CA ARG A 390 -15.45 -4.28 9.29
C ARG A 390 -15.40 -5.59 10.09
N CYS A 391 -14.64 -5.61 11.17
CA CYS A 391 -14.69 -6.72 12.11
C CYS A 391 -15.88 -6.55 13.07
N THR A 392 -16.55 -7.66 13.41
CA THR A 392 -17.81 -7.61 14.16
C THR A 392 -17.85 -8.58 15.35
N ALA A 393 -18.25 -8.08 16.51
CA ALA A 393 -18.63 -8.88 17.70
C ALA A 393 -20.15 -8.84 17.88
N GLN A 394 -20.84 -9.93 17.56
CA GLN A 394 -22.29 -9.89 17.35
C GLN A 394 -23.15 -9.76 18.58
N THR A 395 -22.73 -10.35 19.69
CA THR A 395 -23.46 -10.32 20.96
C THR A 395 -22.62 -9.83 22.12
N GLY A 396 -21.30 -9.74 21.95
CA GLY A 396 -20.36 -9.28 22.97
C GLY A 396 -19.61 -8.00 22.56
N ARG A 397 -18.29 -8.00 22.78
CA ARG A 397 -17.45 -6.81 22.93
C ARG A 397 -16.23 -6.83 22.02
N GLY A 398 -15.69 -5.65 21.69
CA GLY A 398 -14.45 -5.54 20.93
C GLY A 398 -14.62 -6.02 19.50
N GLY A 399 -15.27 -5.22 18.65
CA GLY A 399 -15.53 -5.60 17.26
C GLY A 399 -14.24 -5.85 16.49
N GLY A 400 -13.23 -4.98 16.68
CA GLY A 400 -11.87 -5.23 16.23
C GLY A 400 -11.12 -6.12 17.21
N VAL A 401 -10.89 -5.61 18.41
CA VAL A 401 -10.07 -6.28 19.42
C VAL A 401 -10.76 -6.30 20.78
N HIS A 402 -10.75 -7.45 21.43
CA HIS A 402 -11.01 -7.57 22.86
C HIS A 402 -9.71 -7.92 23.58
N ASN A 403 -9.22 -7.01 24.43
CA ASN A 403 -8.04 -7.19 25.24
C ASN A 403 -8.39 -7.52 26.70
N ALA A 404 -8.22 -8.79 27.09
CA ALA A 404 -8.22 -9.23 28.48
C ALA A 404 -6.81 -9.52 29.02
N GLY A 405 -5.79 -9.38 28.16
CA GLY A 405 -4.39 -9.69 28.46
C GLY A 405 -3.70 -8.73 29.40
N SER A 406 -2.44 -9.05 29.71
CA SER A 406 -1.62 -8.27 30.64
C SER A 406 -1.10 -6.97 30.02
N ALA A 407 -0.93 -6.94 28.70
CA ALA A 407 -0.57 -5.76 27.92
C ALA A 407 -1.01 -5.92 26.45
N ALA A 408 -1.47 -4.83 25.85
CA ALA A 408 -1.57 -4.71 24.41
C ALA A 408 -1.01 -3.37 23.94
N LEU A 409 -0.12 -3.40 22.94
CA LEU A 409 0.48 -2.22 22.33
C LEU A 409 0.01 -2.07 20.88
N PHE A 410 -0.51 -0.90 20.55
CA PHE A 410 -0.96 -0.55 19.21
C PHE A 410 -0.14 0.63 18.71
N GLU A 411 0.64 0.39 17.67
CA GLU A 411 1.46 1.41 17.02
C GLU A 411 1.04 1.57 15.57
N SER A 412 0.62 2.78 15.19
CA SER A 412 0.16 3.08 13.83
C SER A 412 -0.95 2.16 13.33
N SER A 413 -1.84 1.72 14.22
CA SER A 413 -2.93 0.79 13.87
C SER A 413 -4.27 1.51 13.73
N THR A 414 -5.18 0.97 12.91
CA THR A 414 -6.51 1.55 12.65
C THR A 414 -7.63 0.57 12.95
N ALA A 415 -8.77 1.06 13.45
CA ALA A 415 -9.96 0.23 13.71
C ALA A 415 -11.26 0.89 13.25
N PHE A 416 -11.97 0.22 12.34
CA PHE A 416 -13.34 0.49 11.91
C PHE A 416 -14.19 -0.78 12.09
N CYS A 417 -14.86 -0.90 13.23
CA CYS A 417 -15.47 -2.15 13.66
C CYS A 417 -16.80 -1.95 14.41
N GLU A 418 -17.53 -3.05 14.59
CA GLU A 418 -18.84 -3.04 15.25
C GLU A 418 -18.89 -4.05 16.40
N ALA A 419 -19.41 -3.64 17.55
CA ALA A 419 -19.72 -4.53 18.66
C ALA A 419 -21.15 -4.31 19.15
N ALA A 420 -21.86 -5.36 19.52
CA ALA A 420 -23.21 -5.19 20.05
C ALA A 420 -23.25 -4.45 21.39
N THR A 421 -22.25 -4.66 22.25
CA THR A 421 -22.27 -4.15 23.62
C THR A 421 -21.24 -3.05 23.86
N GLU A 422 -19.95 -3.39 23.97
CA GLU A 422 -18.93 -2.45 24.43
C GLU A 422 -17.69 -2.50 23.53
N GLY A 423 -17.12 -1.32 23.23
CA GLY A 423 -15.88 -1.20 22.47
C GLY A 423 -16.04 -1.62 21.00
N GLY A 424 -16.59 -0.74 20.16
CA GLY A 424 -16.83 -1.06 18.75
C GLY A 424 -15.52 -1.39 18.04
N GLY A 425 -14.52 -0.53 18.19
CA GLY A 425 -13.15 -0.79 17.78
C GLY A 425 -12.46 -1.73 18.77
N ILE A 426 -12.28 -1.25 20.01
CA ILE A 426 -11.50 -1.93 21.03
C ILE A 426 -12.27 -2.01 22.35
N PHE A 427 -12.37 -3.20 22.93
CA PHE A 427 -12.73 -3.41 24.32
C PHE A 427 -11.48 -3.79 25.13
N ASN A 428 -11.20 -3.08 26.21
CA ASN A 428 -10.05 -3.34 27.08
C ASN A 428 -10.51 -3.62 28.52
N SER A 429 -10.24 -4.83 29.01
CA SER A 429 -10.28 -5.18 30.45
C SER A 429 -8.89 -5.46 31.03
N GLY A 430 -7.87 -5.51 30.18
CA GLY A 430 -6.45 -5.61 30.53
C GLY A 430 -5.76 -4.24 30.60
N GLN A 431 -4.50 -4.18 30.19
CA GLN A 431 -3.81 -2.91 29.95
C GLN A 431 -3.61 -2.69 28.45
N ILE A 432 -3.85 -1.47 27.97
CA ILE A 432 -3.62 -1.10 26.58
C ILE A 432 -2.85 0.22 26.45
N SER A 433 -1.94 0.28 25.48
CA SER A 433 -1.26 1.50 25.05
C SER A 433 -1.46 1.69 23.54
N LEU A 434 -1.86 2.89 23.12
CA LEU A 434 -1.97 3.29 21.70
C LEU A 434 -1.00 4.44 21.43
N THR A 435 -0.17 4.30 20.40
CA THR A 435 0.76 5.33 19.92
C THR A 435 0.56 5.52 18.42
N ASN A 436 0.48 6.77 17.95
CA ASN A 436 0.30 7.12 16.53
C ASN A 436 -0.88 6.38 15.85
N SER A 437 -1.87 5.97 16.64
CA SER A 437 -2.93 5.04 16.20
C SER A 437 -4.26 5.76 16.04
N SER A 438 -5.20 5.12 15.34
CA SER A 438 -6.53 5.67 15.14
C SER A 438 -7.67 4.68 15.36
N SER A 439 -8.82 5.21 15.78
CA SER A 439 -10.09 4.48 15.79
C SER A 439 -11.18 5.38 15.26
N PHE A 440 -11.67 5.05 14.07
CA PHE A 440 -12.70 5.81 13.38
C PHE A 440 -13.90 4.94 13.01
N HIS A 441 -15.06 5.58 12.91
CA HIS A 441 -16.30 4.94 12.42
C HIS A 441 -16.73 3.68 13.19
N SER A 442 -16.25 3.48 14.42
CA SER A 442 -16.59 2.29 15.18
C SER A 442 -17.88 2.48 15.98
N HIS A 443 -18.65 1.39 16.09
CA HIS A 443 -20.01 1.42 16.64
C HIS A 443 -20.17 0.41 17.76
N ALA A 444 -20.74 0.85 18.90
CA ALA A 444 -21.14 -0.04 19.98
C ALA A 444 -22.32 0.52 20.79
N SER A 445 -22.80 -0.24 21.78
CA SER A 445 -23.73 0.35 22.76
C SER A 445 -23.01 1.35 23.68
N SER A 446 -21.80 1.05 24.13
CA SER A 446 -20.98 1.93 24.99
C SER A 446 -19.51 1.91 24.59
N GLY A 447 -18.88 3.09 24.45
CA GLY A 447 -17.52 3.20 23.93
C GLY A 447 -17.46 2.81 22.47
N GLY A 448 -18.02 3.63 21.58
CA GLY A 448 -18.11 3.36 20.15
C GLY A 448 -16.73 3.04 19.54
N GLY A 449 -15.74 3.88 19.83
CA GLY A 449 -14.34 3.61 19.51
C GLY A 449 -13.72 2.62 20.49
N ILE A 450 -13.49 3.07 21.71
CA ILE A 450 -12.83 2.29 22.76
C ILE A 450 -13.67 2.26 24.04
N HIS A 451 -13.78 1.07 24.63
CA HIS A 451 -14.27 0.90 25.98
C HIS A 451 -13.16 0.36 26.89
N ASN A 452 -12.83 1.10 27.95
CA ASN A 452 -11.82 0.72 28.93
C ASN A 452 -12.46 0.39 30.30
N SER A 453 -12.15 -0.80 30.79
CA SER A 453 -12.49 -1.30 32.13
C SER A 453 -11.27 -1.42 33.04
N ASN A 454 -10.05 -1.10 32.57
CA ASN A 454 -8.84 -1.14 33.38
C ASN A 454 -7.84 0.00 32.99
N ILE A 455 -6.64 -0.25 32.48
CA ILE A 455 -5.67 0.82 32.16
C ILE A 455 -5.61 1.07 30.66
N ALA A 456 -5.75 2.32 30.25
CA ALA A 456 -5.53 2.76 28.86
C ALA A 456 -4.66 4.02 28.81
N ASN A 457 -3.58 3.97 28.03
CA ASN A 457 -2.70 5.10 27.74
C ASN A 457 -2.68 5.37 26.24
N LEU A 458 -3.05 6.58 25.84
CA LEU A 458 -3.06 7.00 24.44
C LEU A 458 -2.07 8.15 24.26
N THR A 459 -1.25 8.04 23.23
CA THR A 459 -0.29 9.06 22.83
C THR A 459 -0.38 9.32 21.32
N ASN A 460 -0.37 10.58 20.90
CA ASN A 460 -0.40 10.95 19.47
C ASN A 460 -1.47 10.22 18.66
N SER A 461 -2.64 9.99 19.24
CA SER A 461 -3.65 9.11 18.64
C SER A 461 -4.96 9.86 18.42
N SER A 462 -5.67 9.51 17.35
CA SER A 462 -6.93 10.15 16.96
C SER A 462 -8.13 9.20 17.09
N LEU A 463 -9.20 9.66 17.71
CA LEU A 463 -10.47 8.94 17.81
C LEU A 463 -11.60 9.83 17.30
N GLY A 464 -12.29 9.42 16.25
CA GLY A 464 -13.40 10.21 15.75
C GLY A 464 -14.47 9.45 15.00
N LEU A 465 -15.59 10.11 14.74
CA LEU A 465 -16.71 9.54 13.99
C LEU A 465 -17.25 8.22 14.59
N ASN A 466 -16.96 7.94 15.86
CA ASN A 466 -17.42 6.75 16.54
C ASN A 466 -18.79 7.01 17.20
N THR A 467 -19.63 5.98 17.24
CA THR A 467 -21.00 6.10 17.75
C THR A 467 -21.29 5.13 18.88
N ALA A 468 -21.85 5.64 19.98
CA ALA A 468 -22.39 4.86 21.09
C ALA A 468 -23.92 5.03 21.20
N SER A 469 -24.66 3.93 21.19
CA SER A 469 -26.14 3.97 21.24
C SER A 469 -26.73 4.29 22.63
N VAL A 470 -25.94 4.12 23.71
CA VAL A 470 -26.33 4.49 25.09
C VAL A 470 -25.34 5.48 25.72
N ALA A 471 -25.58 5.86 26.98
CA ALA A 471 -24.71 6.77 27.73
C ALA A 471 -23.36 6.08 28.00
N GLY A 472 -22.34 6.41 27.20
CA GLY A 472 -21.18 5.55 27.02
C GLY A 472 -19.89 6.22 26.60
N GLY A 473 -19.85 7.46 26.09
CA GLY A 473 -18.67 7.90 25.33
C GLY A 473 -18.74 7.42 23.89
N GLY A 474 -18.86 8.33 22.92
CA GLY A 474 -18.89 7.98 21.50
C GLY A 474 -17.51 7.51 21.05
N GLY A 475 -16.48 8.29 21.39
CA GLY A 475 -15.08 7.93 21.18
C GLY A 475 -14.58 6.97 22.25
N PHE A 476 -14.77 7.33 23.53
CA PHE A 476 -14.15 6.60 24.64
C PHE A 476 -15.03 6.47 25.90
N CYS A 477 -15.17 5.24 26.41
CA CYS A 477 -15.77 4.94 27.71
C CYS A 477 -14.73 4.51 28.74
N ALA A 478 -14.76 5.05 29.97
CA ALA A 478 -14.01 4.53 31.11
C ALA A 478 -14.93 4.38 32.34
N GLY A 479 -15.37 3.15 32.64
CA GLY A 479 -16.36 2.84 33.68
C GLY A 479 -15.88 2.89 35.14
N GLY A 480 -14.84 3.67 35.44
CA GLY A 480 -14.12 3.68 36.74
C GLY A 480 -12.62 3.42 36.62
N ALA A 481 -12.16 3.19 35.41
CA ALA A 481 -10.80 2.81 35.05
C ALA A 481 -9.86 4.02 34.85
N LEU A 482 -8.54 3.78 34.81
CA LEU A 482 -7.55 4.83 34.56
C LEU A 482 -7.42 5.06 33.05
N LEU A 483 -7.57 6.32 32.64
CA LEU A 483 -7.37 6.76 31.27
C LEU A 483 -6.38 7.93 31.24
N SER A 484 -5.34 7.83 30.42
CA SER A 484 -4.39 8.91 30.14
C SER A 484 -4.32 9.20 28.65
N LEU A 485 -4.49 10.46 28.26
CA LEU A 485 -4.29 10.94 26.89
C LEU A 485 -3.17 11.99 26.89
N SER A 486 -2.19 11.81 26.02
CA SER A 486 -1.14 12.80 25.75
C SER A 486 -1.08 13.11 24.26
N ASN A 487 -1.23 14.38 23.90
CA ASN A 487 -1.32 14.85 22.52
C ASN A 487 -2.29 14.02 21.65
N CYS A 488 -3.50 13.78 22.15
CA CYS A 488 -4.52 13.01 21.43
C CYS A 488 -5.64 13.91 20.93
N SER A 489 -6.31 13.50 19.86
CA SER A 489 -7.49 14.19 19.31
C SER A 489 -8.72 13.30 19.40
N VAL A 490 -9.76 13.73 20.12
CA VAL A 490 -11.05 13.02 20.25
C VAL A 490 -12.17 13.92 19.74
N ALA A 491 -12.64 13.70 18.51
CA ALA A 491 -13.59 14.59 17.86
C ALA A 491 -14.64 13.92 16.98
N PHE A 492 -15.74 14.60 16.71
CA PHE A 492 -16.84 14.11 15.84
C PHE A 492 -17.50 12.81 16.30
N ASN A 493 -17.34 12.45 17.58
CA ASN A 493 -17.97 11.25 18.12
C ASN A 493 -19.39 11.55 18.60
N THR A 494 -20.27 10.55 18.56
CA THR A 494 -21.68 10.68 18.96
C THR A 494 -22.05 9.68 20.04
N ALA A 495 -22.73 10.12 21.09
CA ALA A 495 -23.26 9.23 22.13
C ALA A 495 -24.57 9.73 22.74
N ALA A 496 -25.25 8.89 23.53
CA ALA A 496 -26.38 9.38 24.31
C ALA A 496 -25.93 10.36 25.43
N GLY A 497 -24.72 10.18 25.97
CA GLY A 497 -24.10 11.07 26.96
C GLY A 497 -22.56 10.97 26.98
N GLY A 498 -21.91 12.14 27.11
CA GLY A 498 -20.46 12.33 26.92
C GLY A 498 -20.04 12.02 25.49
N GLY A 499 -20.27 12.93 24.54
CA GLY A 499 -20.12 12.64 23.11
C GLY A 499 -18.74 12.10 22.75
N GLY A 500 -17.69 12.71 23.30
CA GLY A 500 -16.31 12.29 23.10
C GLY A 500 -15.90 11.25 24.12
N ILE A 501 -15.80 11.67 25.38
CA ILE A 501 -15.33 10.83 26.50
C ILE A 501 -16.35 10.79 27.62
N ARG A 502 -16.63 9.60 28.14
CA ARG A 502 -17.32 9.40 29.41
C ARG A 502 -16.41 8.67 30.39
N SER A 503 -15.93 9.36 31.43
CA SER A 503 -15.08 8.79 32.47
C SER A 503 -15.74 8.87 33.85
N LEU A 504 -15.91 7.71 34.49
CA LEU A 504 -16.29 7.58 35.89
C LEU A 504 -15.06 7.36 36.81
N GLY A 505 -13.87 7.23 36.22
CA GLY A 505 -12.59 7.03 36.91
C GLY A 505 -11.67 8.25 36.80
N SER A 506 -10.36 8.05 36.89
CA SER A 506 -9.36 9.11 36.72
C SER A 506 -9.08 9.32 35.23
N LEU A 507 -9.31 10.53 34.72
CA LEU A 507 -8.96 10.96 33.36
C LEU A 507 -7.80 11.95 33.43
N ALA A 508 -6.59 11.54 33.02
CA ALA A 508 -5.46 12.43 32.85
C ALA A 508 -5.39 12.93 31.41
N LEU A 509 -5.24 14.24 31.23
CA LEU A 509 -5.13 14.89 29.92
C LEU A 509 -3.89 15.78 29.90
N GLU A 510 -3.09 15.64 28.86
CA GLU A 510 -1.96 16.51 28.56
C GLU A 510 -1.96 16.83 27.06
N ASN A 511 -1.85 18.12 26.69
CA ASN A 511 -1.80 18.60 25.30
C ASN A 511 -2.88 18.00 24.38
N SER A 512 -4.04 17.62 24.93
CA SER A 512 -5.04 16.84 24.19
C SER A 512 -6.27 17.66 23.84
N LEU A 513 -6.83 17.37 22.67
CA LEU A 513 -7.98 18.03 22.09
C LEU A 513 -9.21 17.12 22.18
N ILE A 514 -10.27 17.60 22.83
CA ILE A 514 -11.58 16.93 22.89
C ILE A 514 -12.66 17.94 22.50
N ALA A 515 -13.13 17.86 21.27
CA ALA A 515 -14.05 18.86 20.71
C ALA A 515 -14.95 18.29 19.60
N GLU A 516 -16.00 19.02 19.25
CA GLU A 516 -16.94 18.64 18.18
C GLU A 516 -17.60 17.27 18.38
N ASN A 517 -17.76 16.84 19.63
CA ASN A 517 -18.51 15.63 19.92
C ASN A 517 -19.96 15.96 20.30
N LEU A 518 -20.86 15.06 19.93
CA LEU A 518 -22.31 15.23 20.13
C LEU A 518 -22.82 14.27 21.19
N ALA A 519 -23.49 14.83 22.21
CA ALA A 519 -24.25 14.05 23.19
C ALA A 519 -25.74 14.44 23.21
N SER A 520 -26.61 13.44 23.31
CA SER A 520 -28.07 13.63 23.26
C SER A 520 -28.68 14.21 24.55
N ASP A 521 -28.04 14.00 25.69
CA ASP A 521 -28.46 14.49 27.01
C ASP A 521 -27.91 15.90 27.37
N GLY A 522 -27.10 16.46 26.47
CA GLY A 522 -26.43 17.74 26.58
C GLY A 522 -25.21 17.73 25.66
N ASN A 523 -24.84 18.86 25.07
CA ASN A 523 -23.74 18.91 24.09
C ASN A 523 -22.36 18.88 24.80
N HIS A 524 -22.05 17.77 25.47
CA HIS A 524 -20.89 17.61 26.35
C HIS A 524 -19.78 16.84 25.63
N ASP A 525 -18.58 17.43 25.53
CA ASP A 525 -17.41 16.73 24.97
C ASP A 525 -16.87 15.67 25.96
N VAL A 526 -16.81 16.03 27.23
CA VAL A 526 -16.34 15.17 28.32
C VAL A 526 -17.40 15.10 29.43
N TRP A 527 -17.72 13.89 29.87
CA TRP A 527 -18.51 13.65 31.07
C TRP A 527 -17.65 12.93 32.13
N GLY A 528 -17.24 13.64 33.18
CA GLY A 528 -16.37 13.07 34.22
C GLY A 528 -15.48 14.06 34.97
N ILE A 529 -14.52 13.54 35.73
CA ILE A 529 -13.51 14.33 36.43
C ILE A 529 -12.17 14.17 35.71
N ILE A 530 -11.60 15.28 35.27
CA ILE A 530 -10.24 15.36 34.74
C ILE A 530 -9.28 15.53 35.93
N SER A 531 -8.41 14.56 36.15
CA SER A 531 -7.47 14.54 37.27
C SER A 531 -6.28 13.62 36.98
N PRO A 532 -5.03 14.14 37.03
CA PRO A 532 -4.66 15.56 37.11
C PRO A 532 -4.82 16.26 35.75
N SER A 533 -5.30 17.51 35.74
CA SER A 533 -5.02 18.44 34.63
C SER A 533 -3.79 19.25 34.99
N THR A 534 -2.77 19.21 34.12
CA THR A 534 -1.60 20.09 34.18
C THR A 534 -1.82 21.40 33.40
N GLY A 535 -3.00 21.58 32.79
CA GLY A 535 -3.28 22.65 31.83
C GLY A 535 -2.96 22.25 30.38
N ARG A 536 -3.21 23.16 29.43
CA ARG A 536 -2.80 23.04 28.01
C ARG A 536 -3.57 21.97 27.20
N ASN A 537 -4.78 21.63 27.62
CA ASN A 537 -5.74 20.86 26.82
C ASN A 537 -6.79 21.78 26.19
N LEU A 538 -7.46 21.30 25.14
CA LEU A 538 -8.61 21.96 24.55
C LEU A 538 -9.86 21.12 24.75
N ILE A 539 -10.83 21.67 25.47
CA ILE A 539 -12.16 21.08 25.65
C ILE A 539 -13.19 22.01 25.02
N GLY A 540 -13.75 21.59 23.89
CA GLY A 540 -14.65 22.41 23.08
C GLY A 540 -15.91 22.84 23.85
N ARG A 541 -16.45 21.93 24.67
CA ARG A 541 -17.62 22.15 25.54
C ARG A 541 -17.39 21.48 26.89
N SER A 542 -17.21 22.32 27.91
CA SER A 542 -16.83 21.92 29.26
C SER A 542 -17.98 21.42 30.13
N THR A 543 -19.22 21.60 29.67
CA THR A 543 -20.42 21.10 30.33
C THR A 543 -20.32 19.59 30.57
N GLY A 544 -20.49 19.13 31.81
CA GLY A 544 -20.35 17.72 32.20
C GLY A 544 -18.95 17.32 32.69
N ALA A 545 -17.92 18.13 32.44
CA ALA A 545 -16.57 17.94 32.95
C ALA A 545 -16.29 18.77 34.21
N THR A 546 -15.46 18.21 35.09
CA THR A 546 -14.89 18.90 36.25
C THR A 546 -13.38 18.65 36.31
N GLY A 547 -12.63 19.44 37.09
CA GLY A 547 -11.17 19.28 37.19
C GLY A 547 -10.35 19.88 36.04
N ILE A 548 -10.99 20.69 35.18
CA ILE A 548 -10.33 21.44 34.12
C ILE A 548 -9.39 22.49 34.73
N GLY A 549 -8.11 22.41 34.38
CA GLY A 549 -7.02 23.26 34.88
C GLY A 549 -7.10 24.70 34.36
N PRO A 550 -6.39 25.64 35.02
CA PRO A 550 -6.46 27.07 34.70
C PRO A 550 -5.84 27.44 33.34
N LEU A 551 -4.97 26.60 32.79
CA LEU A 551 -4.34 26.79 31.47
C LEU A 551 -4.99 25.93 30.36
N ASP A 552 -6.07 25.20 30.66
CA ASP A 552 -6.84 24.52 29.62
C ASP A 552 -7.75 25.52 28.89
N LEU A 553 -7.80 25.39 27.57
CA LEU A 553 -8.77 26.08 26.72
C LEU A 553 -10.14 25.40 26.88
N ARG A 554 -11.14 26.16 27.30
CA ARG A 554 -12.48 25.65 27.60
C ARG A 554 -13.55 26.48 26.91
N ASP A 555 -14.59 25.81 26.41
CA ASP A 555 -15.74 26.44 25.78
C ASP A 555 -15.35 27.33 24.58
N VAL A 556 -14.30 26.92 23.86
CA VAL A 556 -13.81 27.55 22.64
C VAL A 556 -14.04 26.64 21.46
N TRP A 557 -14.31 27.23 20.29
CA TRP A 557 -14.43 26.47 19.07
C TRP A 557 -13.05 25.99 18.63
N ALA A 558 -12.88 24.67 18.46
CA ALA A 558 -11.59 24.06 18.15
C ALA A 558 -11.10 24.32 16.72
N GLN A 559 -12.00 24.60 15.77
CA GLN A 559 -11.65 24.82 14.35
C GLN A 559 -10.78 23.69 13.78
N ILE A 560 -11.36 22.50 13.66
CA ILE A 560 -10.70 21.28 13.20
C ILE A 560 -11.39 20.74 11.94
N GLY A 561 -10.64 20.06 11.06
CA GLY A 561 -11.16 19.46 9.84
C GLY A 561 -11.69 18.04 10.05
N MET A 562 -12.34 17.48 9.03
CA MET A 562 -12.80 16.08 9.05
C MET A 562 -11.62 15.10 9.12
N PRO A 563 -11.77 13.96 9.81
CA PRO A 563 -10.78 12.89 9.76
C PRO A 563 -10.53 12.39 8.33
N SER A 564 -9.27 12.19 7.97
CA SER A 564 -8.84 11.61 6.69
C SER A 564 -7.36 11.19 6.78
N ASP A 565 -6.83 10.67 5.67
CA ASP A 565 -5.40 10.48 5.49
C ASP A 565 -4.73 11.83 5.14
N TYR A 566 -3.86 12.30 6.03
CA TYR A 566 -3.12 13.56 5.89
C TYR A 566 -1.60 13.33 5.79
N GLY A 567 -1.18 12.20 5.23
CA GLY A 567 0.24 11.92 4.94
C GLY A 567 0.98 11.16 6.02
N GLY A 568 0.27 10.39 6.84
CA GLY A 568 0.84 9.55 7.90
C GLY A 568 0.42 8.08 7.79
N GLY A 569 0.96 7.22 8.67
CA GLY A 569 0.61 5.80 8.70
C GLY A 569 -0.83 5.48 9.14
N THR A 570 -1.57 6.47 9.64
CA THR A 570 -2.96 6.35 10.09
C THR A 570 -3.77 7.63 9.79
N GLU A 571 -5.10 7.51 9.70
CA GLU A 571 -6.00 8.66 9.59
C GLU A 571 -5.86 9.60 10.80
N SER A 572 -5.94 10.91 10.58
CA SER A 572 -5.75 11.94 11.62
C SER A 572 -6.77 13.07 11.51
N ILE A 573 -6.89 13.90 12.56
CA ILE A 573 -7.79 15.07 12.61
C ILE A 573 -6.94 16.33 12.48
N PRO A 574 -7.06 17.11 11.39
CA PRO A 574 -6.21 18.27 11.15
C PRO A 574 -6.72 19.49 11.90
N LEU A 575 -5.81 20.37 12.32
CA LEU A 575 -6.15 21.71 12.77
C LEU A 575 -6.40 22.63 11.56
N LEU A 576 -7.41 23.49 11.64
CA LEU A 576 -7.68 24.52 10.63
C LEU A 576 -6.96 25.82 10.99
N THR A 577 -6.74 26.66 9.98
CA THR A 577 -6.16 28.00 10.13
C THR A 577 -6.91 28.81 11.18
N GLY A 578 -6.18 29.37 12.16
CA GLY A 578 -6.74 30.16 13.25
C GLY A 578 -7.24 29.32 14.43
N SER A 579 -7.08 28.00 14.40
CA SER A 579 -7.43 27.13 15.52
C SER A 579 -6.71 27.59 16.78
N PRO A 580 -7.42 27.68 17.92
CA PRO A 580 -6.78 28.02 19.19
C PRO A 580 -5.92 26.86 19.73
N ALA A 581 -5.93 25.69 19.10
CA ALA A 581 -5.03 24.58 19.42
C ALA A 581 -3.63 24.74 18.83
N ILE A 582 -3.47 25.58 17.80
CA ILE A 582 -2.18 25.83 17.16
C ILE A 582 -1.26 26.57 18.13
N ASP A 583 -0.04 26.06 18.31
CA ASP A 583 0.97 26.50 19.27
C ASP A 583 0.41 26.64 20.70
N GLY A 584 -0.59 25.83 21.05
CA GLY A 584 -1.31 25.93 22.32
C GLY A 584 -0.75 25.05 23.44
N GLY A 585 0.06 24.05 23.09
CA GLY A 585 0.58 22.98 23.95
C GLY A 585 1.94 23.30 24.58
N VAL A 586 2.55 22.31 25.24
CA VAL A 586 3.88 22.44 25.85
C VAL A 586 4.92 21.49 25.22
N SER A 587 6.09 22.03 24.89
CA SER A 587 7.20 21.33 24.21
C SER A 587 8.08 20.46 25.10
N SER A 588 7.72 20.27 26.39
CA SER A 588 8.43 19.34 27.30
C SER A 588 8.14 17.86 27.03
N PHE A 589 7.52 17.54 25.89
CA PHE A 589 7.09 16.21 25.51
C PHE A 589 8.21 15.43 24.78
N PRO A 590 8.41 14.13 25.04
CA PRO A 590 9.59 13.40 24.55
C PRO A 590 9.51 12.97 23.08
N GLU A 591 8.33 12.97 22.44
CA GLU A 591 8.21 12.50 21.06
C GLU A 591 8.60 13.59 20.05
N ALA A 592 9.46 13.22 19.11
CA ALA A 592 9.98 14.14 18.09
C ALA A 592 8.98 14.45 16.97
N THR A 593 7.92 13.64 16.85
CA THR A 593 6.97 13.70 15.75
C THR A 593 5.52 13.62 16.22
N ASP A 594 4.59 14.08 15.39
CA ASP A 594 3.14 13.96 15.57
C ASP A 594 2.65 12.57 15.13
N GLN A 595 1.33 12.35 15.16
CA GLN A 595 0.72 11.06 14.78
C GLN A 595 1.18 10.55 13.40
N ARG A 596 1.44 11.48 12.47
CA ARG A 596 1.73 11.15 11.07
C ARG A 596 3.21 10.87 10.86
N GLY A 597 4.05 11.17 11.85
CA GLY A 597 5.50 11.10 11.75
C GLY A 597 6.15 12.44 11.35
N PHE A 598 5.40 13.55 11.31
CA PHE A 598 5.98 14.88 11.04
C PHE A 598 6.55 15.51 12.30
N PRO A 599 7.58 16.36 12.23
CA PRO A 599 8.15 17.01 13.42
C PRO A 599 7.10 17.73 14.27
N ARG A 600 7.19 17.57 15.60
CA ARG A 600 6.26 18.17 16.58
C ARG A 600 6.54 19.63 16.92
N ILE A 601 7.76 20.11 16.71
CA ILE A 601 8.13 21.49 17.06
C ILE A 601 8.19 22.27 15.76
N ILE A 602 7.05 22.85 15.37
CA ILE A 602 6.90 23.66 14.16
C ILE A 602 6.04 24.87 14.54
N ASP A 603 6.51 26.09 14.24
CA ASP A 603 5.70 27.31 14.39
C ASP A 603 4.52 27.28 13.39
N GLY A 604 3.33 26.96 13.89
CA GLY A 604 2.12 26.80 13.09
C GLY A 604 1.37 28.11 12.82
N ASN A 605 1.55 29.13 13.67
CA ASN A 605 0.86 30.42 13.60
C ASN A 605 1.66 31.53 12.87
N GLY A 606 2.95 31.33 12.65
CA GLY A 606 3.85 32.25 11.92
C GLY A 606 4.33 33.46 12.73
N PHE A 607 4.19 33.45 14.06
CA PHE A 607 4.73 34.46 14.97
C PHE A 607 6.05 33.98 15.57
N ALA A 608 6.99 34.90 15.79
CA ALA A 608 8.28 34.58 16.41
C ALA A 608 8.15 34.42 17.95
N ASP A 609 7.31 33.49 18.41
CA ASP A 609 7.31 32.96 19.76
C ASP A 609 8.05 31.61 19.82
N THR A 610 8.41 31.19 21.03
CA THR A 610 9.29 30.03 21.24
C THR A 610 8.50 28.73 21.10
N ASP A 611 8.72 27.97 20.03
CA ASP A 611 8.57 26.50 19.92
C ASP A 611 7.56 25.87 20.92
N GLU A 612 6.28 26.25 20.83
CA GLU A 612 5.16 25.53 21.46
C GLU A 612 4.69 24.44 20.46
N ILE A 613 4.19 23.31 20.97
CA ILE A 613 3.59 22.27 20.12
C ILE A 613 2.09 22.48 20.04
N ASP A 614 1.43 21.92 19.05
CA ASP A 614 -0.01 21.96 18.94
C ASP A 614 -0.72 21.09 19.98
N ILE A 615 -1.91 21.52 20.41
CA ILE A 615 -2.82 20.70 21.21
C ILE A 615 -3.50 19.68 20.28
N GLY A 616 -3.24 18.40 20.52
CA GLY A 616 -3.84 17.28 19.82
C GLY A 616 -2.83 16.37 19.13
N ALA A 617 -3.31 15.40 18.36
CA ALA A 617 -2.49 14.40 17.68
C ALA A 617 -1.79 14.92 16.41
N TYR A 618 -2.14 16.12 15.97
CA TYR A 618 -1.75 16.70 14.69
C TYR A 618 -0.98 18.00 14.91
N GLU A 619 0.15 18.14 14.21
CA GLU A 619 0.94 19.38 14.17
C GLU A 619 0.68 20.16 12.86
N ALA A 620 0.14 21.37 12.96
CA ALA A 620 -0.08 22.28 11.85
C ALA A 620 1.26 22.82 11.34
N GLY A 621 1.56 22.55 10.07
CA GLY A 621 2.70 23.18 9.40
C GLY A 621 2.43 24.65 9.06
N PRO A 622 3.49 25.46 8.86
CA PRO A 622 3.35 26.86 8.48
C PRO A 622 2.65 26.99 7.13
N GLU A 623 1.71 27.94 7.05
CA GLU A 623 0.98 28.23 5.83
C GLU A 623 1.76 29.18 4.91
N VAL A 624 1.89 28.81 3.63
CA VAL A 624 2.46 29.71 2.61
C VAL A 624 1.34 30.28 1.75
N MET A 625 1.25 31.61 1.70
CA MET A 625 0.17 32.32 1.00
C MET A 625 0.60 32.75 -0.40
N VAL A 626 -0.04 32.20 -1.44
CA VAL A 626 0.06 32.68 -2.82
C VAL A 626 -0.70 33.99 -2.95
N ASN A 627 -0.03 35.04 -3.42
CA ASN A 627 -0.61 36.39 -3.50
C ASN A 627 -0.33 37.13 -4.81
N THR A 628 0.22 36.43 -5.81
CA THR A 628 0.49 36.97 -7.14
C THR A 628 0.15 35.95 -8.22
N ASP A 629 -0.13 36.45 -9.43
CA ASP A 629 -0.34 35.67 -10.64
C ASP A 629 0.95 35.39 -11.42
N SER A 630 2.07 36.02 -11.03
CA SER A 630 3.39 35.72 -11.58
C SER A 630 3.78 34.28 -11.32
N ASP A 631 4.20 33.55 -12.35
CA ASP A 631 4.90 32.27 -12.21
C ASP A 631 6.42 32.54 -12.16
N ALA A 632 6.91 32.86 -10.96
CA ALA A 632 8.31 33.18 -10.67
C ALA A 632 8.90 32.17 -9.68
N SER A 633 10.23 32.07 -9.64
CA SER A 633 10.99 31.23 -8.70
C SER A 633 11.92 32.07 -7.80
N THR A 634 11.69 33.38 -7.70
CA THR A 634 12.58 34.35 -7.07
C THR A 634 11.93 34.97 -5.83
N PRO A 635 12.15 34.42 -4.62
CA PRO A 635 11.40 34.75 -3.40
C PRO A 635 11.70 36.15 -2.80
N SER A 636 12.33 37.06 -3.56
CA SER A 636 12.82 38.36 -3.09
C SER A 636 12.14 39.56 -3.73
N ASP A 637 11.10 39.34 -4.53
CA ASP A 637 10.33 40.39 -5.19
C ASP A 637 9.17 40.95 -4.34
N GLY A 638 8.97 40.41 -3.13
CA GLY A 638 7.98 40.86 -2.16
C GLY A 638 6.57 40.32 -2.39
N VAL A 639 6.42 39.37 -3.32
CA VAL A 639 5.20 38.58 -3.54
C VAL A 639 5.54 37.10 -3.44
N THR A 640 4.53 36.23 -3.56
CA THR A 640 4.71 34.78 -3.47
C THR A 640 3.86 34.11 -4.54
N SER A 641 4.52 33.56 -5.54
CA SER A 641 3.92 32.72 -6.58
C SER A 641 3.57 31.33 -6.05
N LEU A 642 2.77 30.56 -6.78
CA LEU A 642 2.55 29.15 -6.46
C LEU A 642 3.84 28.32 -6.53
N ARG A 643 4.72 28.60 -7.49
CA ARG A 643 6.00 27.90 -7.63
C ARG A 643 6.93 28.18 -6.46
N GLU A 644 6.99 29.43 -6.01
CA GLU A 644 7.69 29.82 -4.79
C GLU A 644 7.06 29.16 -3.57
N ALA A 645 5.73 29.12 -3.49
CA ALA A 645 5.04 28.49 -2.38
C ALA A 645 5.37 26.99 -2.27
N ILE A 646 5.37 26.25 -3.38
CA ILE A 646 5.77 24.83 -3.42
C ILE A 646 7.23 24.63 -2.99
N ALA A 647 8.12 25.55 -3.37
CA ALA A 647 9.52 25.50 -2.97
C ALA A 647 9.73 25.80 -1.48
N MET A 648 9.02 26.80 -0.95
CA MET A 648 9.17 27.31 0.43
C MET A 648 8.42 26.49 1.47
N VAL A 649 7.28 25.90 1.11
CA VAL A 649 6.46 25.13 2.06
C VAL A 649 7.29 23.95 2.57
N PRO A 650 7.38 23.73 3.89
CA PRO A 650 8.02 22.55 4.43
C PRO A 650 7.21 21.29 4.11
N ASP A 651 7.83 20.14 4.31
CA ASP A 651 7.13 18.86 4.28
C ASP A 651 5.98 18.83 5.30
N GLY A 652 4.82 18.34 4.88
CA GLY A 652 3.55 18.39 5.62
C GLY A 652 2.82 19.74 5.61
N GLY A 653 3.38 20.78 4.99
CA GLY A 653 2.83 22.14 5.04
C GLY A 653 1.66 22.41 4.08
N ARG A 654 1.04 23.59 4.23
CA ARG A 654 -0.14 24.00 3.45
C ARG A 654 0.13 25.27 2.65
N ILE A 655 -0.32 25.28 1.40
CA ILE A 655 -0.33 26.43 0.50
C ILE A 655 -1.77 26.94 0.42
N ARG A 656 -1.96 28.23 0.69
CA ARG A 656 -3.25 28.93 0.55
C ARG A 656 -3.18 30.00 -0.52
N PHE A 657 -4.33 30.52 -0.92
CA PHE A 657 -4.42 31.65 -1.85
C PHE A 657 -5.04 32.86 -1.19
N ALA A 658 -4.44 34.03 -1.41
CA ALA A 658 -4.98 35.29 -0.91
C ALA A 658 -6.38 35.53 -1.51
N THR A 659 -7.26 36.23 -0.79
CA THR A 659 -8.64 36.49 -1.25
C THR A 659 -8.72 37.15 -2.63
N GLY A 660 -7.72 37.95 -3.00
CA GLY A 660 -7.58 38.56 -4.32
C GLY A 660 -7.29 37.59 -5.47
N MET A 661 -7.00 36.32 -5.19
CA MET A 661 -6.73 35.26 -6.18
C MET A 661 -8.00 34.55 -6.66
N ALA A 662 -9.17 34.88 -6.13
CA ALA A 662 -10.44 34.25 -6.54
C ALA A 662 -10.66 34.41 -8.05
N GLY A 663 -10.69 33.29 -8.78
CA GLY A 663 -10.90 33.25 -10.23
C GLY A 663 -9.73 33.79 -11.08
N VAL A 664 -8.58 34.08 -10.46
CA VAL A 664 -7.39 34.59 -11.15
C VAL A 664 -6.75 33.48 -11.99
N GLU A 665 -6.31 33.84 -13.20
CA GLU A 665 -5.52 32.97 -14.06
C GLU A 665 -4.03 33.05 -13.69
N LEU A 666 -3.43 31.89 -13.42
CA LEU A 666 -2.04 31.68 -13.03
C LEU A 666 -1.33 30.99 -14.21
N PRO A 667 -0.75 31.77 -15.16
CA PRO A 667 -0.11 31.20 -16.34
C PRO A 667 1.21 30.52 -15.99
N LEU A 668 1.35 29.24 -16.35
CA LEU A 668 2.57 28.47 -16.12
C LEU A 668 3.54 28.58 -17.30
N TYR A 669 4.81 28.86 -17.00
CA TYR A 669 5.92 28.89 -17.97
C TYR A 669 6.79 27.63 -17.91
N ASP A 670 6.55 26.77 -16.93
CA ASP A 670 7.14 25.44 -16.82
C ASP A 670 6.27 24.54 -15.93
N GLU A 671 6.55 23.24 -15.95
CA GLU A 671 5.90 22.24 -15.09
C GLU A 671 6.09 22.58 -13.60
N LEU A 672 5.02 22.48 -12.79
CA LEU A 672 5.13 22.46 -11.33
C LEU A 672 5.52 21.05 -10.89
N VAL A 673 6.57 20.92 -10.07
CA VAL A 673 7.08 19.62 -9.62
C VAL A 673 7.02 19.56 -8.09
N VAL A 674 6.42 18.49 -7.56
CA VAL A 674 6.43 18.13 -6.14
C VAL A 674 7.03 16.74 -6.02
N ALA A 675 8.14 16.60 -5.27
CA ALA A 675 8.88 15.35 -5.13
C ALA A 675 9.31 15.17 -3.67
N GLY A 676 9.12 13.96 -3.12
CA GLY A 676 9.52 13.60 -1.75
C GLY A 676 9.02 14.55 -0.66
N LYS A 677 7.86 15.18 -0.89
CA LYS A 677 7.27 16.19 -0.01
C LYS A 677 5.75 16.02 0.04
N ASN A 678 5.22 16.00 1.24
CA ASN A 678 3.79 16.03 1.54
C ASN A 678 3.33 17.48 1.63
N LEU A 679 2.24 17.84 0.95
CA LEU A 679 1.68 19.20 1.05
C LEU A 679 0.21 19.25 0.66
N VAL A 680 -0.47 20.32 1.07
CA VAL A 680 -1.83 20.65 0.65
C VAL A 680 -1.84 21.95 -0.13
N ILE A 681 -2.43 21.99 -1.33
CA ILE A 681 -2.70 23.21 -2.10
C ILE A 681 -4.19 23.51 -2.01
N ASP A 682 -4.56 24.52 -1.23
CA ASP A 682 -5.94 24.74 -0.81
C ASP A 682 -6.48 26.11 -1.23
N ALA A 683 -7.43 26.11 -2.16
CA ALA A 683 -8.18 27.29 -2.57
C ALA A 683 -9.65 27.25 -2.11
N SER A 684 -10.03 26.34 -1.21
CA SER A 684 -11.44 26.11 -0.82
C SER A 684 -12.13 27.32 -0.18
N ASP A 685 -11.38 28.23 0.44
CA ASP A 685 -11.91 29.49 0.99
C ASP A 685 -12.30 30.52 -0.07
N LEU A 686 -11.87 30.34 -1.32
CA LEU A 686 -12.13 31.29 -2.39
C LEU A 686 -13.49 31.04 -3.02
N ALA A 687 -14.25 32.13 -3.24
CA ALA A 687 -15.56 32.08 -3.90
C ALA A 687 -15.52 31.57 -5.35
N SER A 688 -14.34 31.57 -5.99
CA SER A 688 -14.12 31.01 -7.31
C SER A 688 -12.69 30.47 -7.42
N ALA A 689 -12.55 29.25 -7.93
CA ALA A 689 -11.28 28.55 -8.11
C ALA A 689 -10.27 29.38 -8.93
N PRO A 690 -9.04 29.59 -8.44
CA PRO A 690 -7.92 30.01 -9.27
C PRO A 690 -7.66 29.03 -10.42
N LYS A 691 -7.21 29.55 -11.57
CA LYS A 691 -7.01 28.80 -12.81
C LYS A 691 -5.52 28.60 -13.09
N LEU A 692 -5.00 27.39 -12.92
CA LEU A 692 -3.67 27.00 -13.37
C LEU A 692 -3.71 26.72 -14.88
N ASP A 693 -3.07 27.58 -15.67
CA ASP A 693 -3.11 27.51 -17.13
C ASP A 693 -1.75 27.07 -17.70
N GLY A 694 -1.69 25.86 -18.25
CA GLY A 694 -0.49 25.31 -18.91
C GLY A 694 -0.24 25.87 -20.33
N ARG A 695 -1.13 26.74 -20.82
CA ARG A 695 -1.05 27.51 -22.08
C ARG A 695 -0.96 26.68 -23.36
N GLY A 696 -1.26 25.39 -23.28
CA GLY A 696 -1.03 24.41 -24.34
C GLY A 696 0.44 24.13 -24.58
N LEU A 697 1.33 24.48 -23.64
CA LEU A 697 2.78 24.41 -23.79
C LEU A 697 3.46 23.50 -22.75
N HIS A 698 2.90 23.42 -21.55
CA HIS A 698 3.50 22.70 -20.43
C HIS A 698 2.49 21.79 -19.73
N ARG A 699 2.95 20.66 -19.22
CA ARG A 699 2.22 19.91 -18.20
C ARG A 699 2.02 20.84 -16.99
N ILE A 700 0.86 20.77 -16.34
CA ILE A 700 0.57 21.65 -15.20
C ILE A 700 1.34 21.19 -13.96
N LEU A 701 1.17 19.93 -13.58
CA LEU A 701 1.72 19.39 -12.34
C LEU A 701 2.31 17.99 -12.52
N ARG A 702 3.42 17.76 -11.83
CA ARG A 702 4.06 16.46 -11.64
C ARG A 702 4.23 16.18 -10.16
N VAL A 703 3.71 15.05 -9.72
CA VAL A 703 3.87 14.51 -8.36
C VAL A 703 4.73 13.26 -8.48
N ASP A 704 5.93 13.32 -7.91
CA ASP A 704 6.95 12.27 -7.98
C ASP A 704 7.05 11.48 -6.67
N ASP A 705 7.81 10.38 -6.74
CA ASP A 705 7.94 9.35 -5.71
C ASP A 705 8.08 9.89 -4.28
N GLY A 706 7.34 9.26 -3.37
CA GLY A 706 7.33 9.62 -1.94
C GLY A 706 6.59 10.91 -1.57
N ALA A 707 5.95 11.59 -2.52
CA ALA A 707 5.08 12.74 -2.23
C ALA A 707 3.63 12.35 -1.93
N ASN A 708 2.98 13.05 -1.00
CA ASN A 708 1.54 13.02 -0.77
C ASN A 708 0.95 14.43 -0.93
N VAL A 709 0.20 14.64 -2.01
CA VAL A 709 -0.33 15.95 -2.40
C VAL A 709 -1.85 15.95 -2.39
N ALA A 710 -2.44 16.90 -1.65
CA ALA A 710 -3.87 17.19 -1.74
C ALA A 710 -4.11 18.53 -2.44
N ILE A 711 -5.05 18.59 -3.39
CA ILE A 711 -5.42 19.81 -4.11
C ILE A 711 -6.91 20.06 -3.96
N ARG A 712 -7.28 21.26 -3.54
CA ARG A 712 -8.68 21.65 -3.31
C ARG A 712 -9.08 22.89 -4.11
N ASN A 713 -10.23 22.82 -4.78
CA ASN A 713 -10.90 23.96 -5.42
C ASN A 713 -10.01 24.72 -6.44
N LEU A 714 -9.28 23.99 -7.29
CA LEU A 714 -8.53 24.58 -8.41
C LEU A 714 -9.13 24.23 -9.77
N LEU A 715 -8.87 25.09 -10.76
CA LEU A 715 -9.15 24.83 -12.17
C LEU A 715 -7.82 24.62 -12.92
N LEU A 716 -7.53 23.39 -13.33
CA LEU A 716 -6.33 23.01 -14.07
C LEU A 716 -6.67 22.86 -15.56
N THR A 717 -6.07 23.69 -16.40
CA THR A 717 -6.48 23.77 -17.80
C THR A 717 -5.37 24.10 -18.78
N ASN A 718 -5.61 23.72 -20.04
CA ASN A 718 -4.67 23.88 -21.15
C ASN A 718 -3.28 23.29 -20.84
N GLY A 719 -3.18 22.28 -19.99
CA GLY A 719 -1.96 21.52 -19.80
C GLY A 719 -1.59 20.74 -21.05
N TRP A 720 -0.31 20.69 -21.41
CA TRP A 720 0.18 19.93 -22.56
C TRP A 720 1.48 19.18 -22.28
N ALA A 721 1.44 17.84 -22.32
CA ALA A 721 2.64 17.01 -22.26
C ALA A 721 3.34 16.97 -23.64
N GLY A 722 4.49 17.68 -23.74
CA GLY A 722 5.24 17.95 -24.99
C GLY A 722 5.88 16.74 -25.71
N SER A 723 6.60 17.03 -26.81
CA SER A 723 7.04 16.04 -27.81
C SER A 723 8.00 14.97 -27.27
N GLY A 724 7.51 13.74 -27.13
CA GLY A 724 8.29 12.57 -26.70
C GLY A 724 7.48 11.44 -26.07
N ALA A 725 6.18 11.30 -26.38
CA ALA A 725 5.23 10.46 -25.65
C ALA A 725 5.07 10.82 -24.16
N GLY A 726 5.14 12.12 -23.83
CA GLY A 726 4.83 12.58 -22.47
C GLY A 726 3.38 12.26 -22.08
N ASN A 727 3.20 11.65 -20.91
CA ASN A 727 1.90 11.31 -20.32
C ASN A 727 1.38 12.43 -19.40
N GLY A 728 0.11 12.42 -19.02
CA GLY A 728 -0.45 13.33 -18.01
C GLY A 728 -0.46 14.78 -18.49
N GLY A 729 -1.39 15.14 -19.38
CA GLY A 729 -1.45 16.51 -19.92
C GLY A 729 -1.69 17.57 -18.85
N GLY A 730 -2.62 17.30 -17.95
CA GLY A 730 -2.83 18.10 -16.74
C GLY A 730 -1.85 17.68 -15.65
N ILE A 731 -2.03 16.46 -15.14
CA ILE A 731 -1.26 15.93 -14.01
C ILE A 731 -0.60 14.60 -14.36
N VAL A 732 0.63 14.41 -13.92
CA VAL A 732 1.28 13.10 -13.82
C VAL A 732 1.56 12.78 -12.34
N CYS A 733 1.25 11.55 -11.91
CA CYS A 733 1.44 11.03 -10.56
C CYS A 733 2.25 9.73 -10.65
N LEU A 734 3.42 9.68 -10.04
CA LEU A 734 4.39 8.57 -10.11
C LEU A 734 4.89 8.24 -8.70
N GLY A 735 4.78 6.98 -8.25
CA GLY A 735 5.25 6.56 -6.93
C GLY A 735 4.62 7.33 -5.76
N SER A 736 3.46 7.94 -5.95
CA SER A 736 2.97 8.99 -5.03
C SER A 736 1.47 8.94 -4.78
N THR A 737 1.03 9.71 -3.79
CA THR A 737 -0.39 9.87 -3.46
C THR A 737 -0.86 11.24 -3.93
N LEU A 738 -1.96 11.26 -4.69
CA LEU A 738 -2.63 12.48 -5.13
C LEU A 738 -4.11 12.43 -4.76
N THR A 739 -4.55 13.40 -3.97
CA THR A 739 -5.95 13.64 -3.64
C THR A 739 -6.44 14.92 -4.30
N LEU A 740 -7.51 14.83 -5.07
CA LEU A 740 -8.18 15.96 -5.70
C LEU A 740 -9.59 16.12 -5.11
N GLU A 741 -9.90 17.30 -4.60
CA GLU A 741 -11.19 17.64 -4.03
C GLU A 741 -11.76 18.90 -4.71
N ASP A 742 -13.01 18.84 -5.16
CA ASP A 742 -13.73 19.97 -5.79
C ASP A 742 -12.92 20.67 -6.90
N THR A 743 -12.08 19.91 -7.59
CA THR A 743 -11.11 20.40 -8.56
C THR A 743 -11.59 20.07 -9.97
N THR A 744 -11.32 20.96 -10.92
CA THR A 744 -11.66 20.76 -12.33
C THR A 744 -10.41 20.63 -13.18
N LEU A 745 -10.31 19.55 -13.98
CA LEU A 745 -9.28 19.34 -14.98
C LEU A 745 -9.93 19.43 -16.35
N THR A 746 -9.65 20.50 -17.10
CA THR A 746 -10.32 20.73 -18.39
C THR A 746 -9.42 21.19 -19.52
N GLY A 747 -9.65 20.65 -20.72
CA GLY A 747 -8.91 21.05 -21.92
C GLY A 747 -7.42 20.74 -21.86
N ASN A 748 -7.01 19.78 -21.02
CA ASN A 748 -5.63 19.31 -20.94
C ASN A 748 -5.38 18.22 -21.99
N GLY A 749 -4.14 18.04 -22.41
CA GLY A 749 -3.83 16.98 -23.34
C GLY A 749 -2.35 16.67 -23.54
N GLY A 750 -2.07 15.78 -24.48
CA GLY A 750 -0.72 15.36 -24.79
C GLY A 750 -0.67 14.36 -25.92
N ILE A 751 0.55 13.97 -26.31
CA ILE A 751 0.74 12.87 -27.27
C ILE A 751 0.58 11.52 -26.57
N GLY A 752 1.10 11.38 -25.35
CA GLY A 752 1.00 10.16 -24.55
C GLY A 752 -0.36 9.97 -23.87
N SER A 753 -0.39 9.11 -22.86
CA SER A 753 -1.59 8.67 -22.15
C SER A 753 -2.00 9.64 -21.05
N GLY A 754 -3.28 9.62 -20.64
CA GLY A 754 -3.79 10.45 -19.55
C GLY A 754 -3.88 11.92 -19.94
N GLY A 755 -4.84 12.28 -20.80
CA GLY A 755 -5.00 13.67 -21.23
C GLY A 755 -5.24 14.62 -20.05
N GLY A 756 -6.08 14.21 -19.10
CA GLY A 756 -6.26 14.88 -17.81
C GLY A 756 -5.23 14.44 -16.78
N VAL A 757 -5.29 13.16 -16.38
CA VAL A 757 -4.41 12.57 -15.36
C VAL A 757 -3.78 11.27 -15.86
N TYR A 758 -2.50 11.09 -15.54
CA TYR A 758 -1.81 9.81 -15.67
C TYR A 758 -1.25 9.39 -14.30
N SER A 759 -1.56 8.19 -13.84
CA SER A 759 -0.97 7.56 -12.64
C SER A 759 -0.17 6.31 -13.01
N ASN A 760 1.00 6.14 -12.38
CA ASN A 760 1.86 4.96 -12.52
C ASN A 760 2.69 4.66 -11.27
N GLU A 761 3.40 3.53 -11.28
CA GLU A 761 4.41 3.17 -10.26
C GLU A 761 3.78 3.02 -8.86
N SER A 762 2.68 2.27 -8.78
CA SER A 762 1.93 2.04 -7.53
C SER A 762 1.43 3.32 -6.86
N SER A 763 1.13 4.34 -7.66
CA SER A 763 0.52 5.58 -7.17
C SER A 763 -0.90 5.35 -6.66
N ARG A 764 -1.36 6.26 -5.80
CA ARG A 764 -2.74 6.28 -5.30
C ARG A 764 -3.43 7.58 -5.69
N LEU A 765 -4.47 7.49 -6.52
CA LEU A 765 -5.27 8.62 -6.98
C LEU A 765 -6.65 8.61 -6.31
N SER A 766 -6.97 9.66 -5.55
CA SER A 766 -8.27 9.82 -4.90
C SER A 766 -8.99 11.07 -5.43
N LEU A 767 -10.20 10.91 -5.95
CA LEU A 767 -11.00 11.96 -6.59
C LEU A 767 -12.32 12.14 -5.84
N PHE A 768 -12.57 13.33 -5.31
CA PHE A 768 -13.80 13.67 -4.59
C PHE A 768 -14.44 14.93 -5.18
N GLY A 769 -15.65 14.80 -5.75
CA GLY A 769 -16.32 15.97 -6.35
C GLY A 769 -15.56 16.57 -7.54
N VAL A 770 -14.72 15.78 -8.22
CA VAL A 770 -13.84 16.26 -9.29
C VAL A 770 -14.58 16.29 -10.62
N SER A 771 -14.24 17.26 -11.49
CA SER A 771 -14.69 17.30 -12.88
C SER A 771 -13.50 17.13 -13.83
N ILE A 772 -13.43 16.00 -14.55
CA ILE A 772 -12.40 15.73 -15.57
C ILE A 772 -13.05 15.84 -16.94
N THR A 773 -12.94 17.00 -17.59
CA THR A 773 -13.76 17.35 -18.74
C THR A 773 -12.98 17.79 -19.98
N GLY A 774 -13.31 17.26 -21.16
CA GLY A 774 -12.74 17.81 -22.42
C GLY A 774 -11.23 17.62 -22.57
N ASN A 775 -10.63 16.64 -21.90
CA ASN A 775 -9.21 16.35 -21.98
C ASN A 775 -8.90 15.38 -23.15
N ARG A 776 -7.67 15.40 -23.66
CA ARG A 776 -7.32 14.68 -24.89
C ARG A 776 -5.93 14.03 -24.90
N ALA A 777 -5.87 12.72 -25.15
CA ALA A 777 -4.65 11.97 -25.45
C ALA A 777 -4.59 11.65 -26.95
N ASN A 778 -3.73 12.33 -27.72
CA ASN A 778 -3.75 12.28 -29.20
C ASN A 778 -3.34 10.93 -29.80
N ALA A 779 -2.40 10.22 -29.18
CA ALA A 779 -1.89 8.93 -29.64
C ALA A 779 -1.75 7.91 -28.49
N GLY A 780 -2.17 8.29 -27.28
CA GLY A 780 -2.18 7.44 -26.10
C GLY A 780 -3.59 6.97 -25.73
N ILE A 781 -3.69 6.45 -24.51
CA ILE A 781 -4.91 5.90 -23.91
C ILE A 781 -5.37 6.76 -22.73
N GLY A 782 -6.61 6.60 -22.27
CA GLY A 782 -7.13 7.33 -21.11
C GLY A 782 -7.27 8.82 -21.38
N GLY A 783 -8.26 9.24 -22.17
CA GLY A 783 -8.45 10.65 -22.54
C GLY A 783 -8.63 11.54 -21.30
N GLY A 784 -9.46 11.10 -20.35
CA GLY A 784 -9.60 11.71 -19.05
C GLY A 784 -8.51 11.23 -18.09
N VAL A 785 -8.59 9.96 -17.70
CA VAL A 785 -7.68 9.31 -16.75
C VAL A 785 -7.05 8.08 -17.39
N SER A 786 -5.73 7.95 -17.25
CA SER A 786 -5.01 6.71 -17.50
C SER A 786 -4.46 6.22 -16.17
N ASN A 787 -5.07 5.18 -15.62
CA ASN A 787 -4.64 4.53 -14.39
C ASN A 787 -3.82 3.30 -14.76
N PHE A 788 -2.50 3.37 -14.56
CA PHE A 788 -1.55 2.32 -14.93
C PHE A 788 -0.86 1.80 -13.65
N VAL A 789 -0.97 0.52 -13.30
CA VAL A 789 -0.33 -0.08 -12.10
C VAL A 789 -0.44 0.85 -10.88
N SER A 790 -1.67 1.23 -10.53
CA SER A 790 -1.98 2.26 -9.53
C SER A 790 -3.41 2.10 -9.01
N ASP A 791 -3.68 2.61 -7.81
CA ASP A 791 -5.02 2.68 -7.22
C ASP A 791 -5.77 3.91 -7.70
N LEU A 792 -7.06 3.75 -8.01
CA LEU A 792 -7.97 4.86 -8.30
C LEU A 792 -9.23 4.71 -7.44
N PHE A 793 -9.51 5.73 -6.61
CA PHE A 793 -10.80 5.89 -5.98
C PHE A 793 -11.47 7.18 -6.47
N ALA A 794 -12.69 7.09 -7.00
CA ALA A 794 -13.45 8.25 -7.44
C ALA A 794 -14.85 8.25 -6.85
N LEU A 795 -15.21 9.34 -6.18
CA LEU A 795 -16.50 9.56 -5.55
C LEU A 795 -17.08 10.91 -5.98
N HIS A 796 -18.38 10.93 -6.27
CA HIS A 796 -19.13 12.13 -6.69
C HIS A 796 -18.50 12.88 -7.87
N THR A 797 -17.80 12.15 -8.73
CA THR A 797 -16.96 12.70 -9.80
C THR A 797 -17.68 12.65 -11.14
N THR A 798 -17.34 13.59 -12.03
CA THR A 798 -17.78 13.56 -13.44
C THR A 798 -16.58 13.43 -14.37
N ILE A 799 -16.56 12.38 -15.19
CA ILE A 799 -15.57 12.18 -16.26
C ILE A 799 -16.31 12.32 -17.59
N SER A 800 -16.10 13.43 -18.33
CA SER A 800 -16.91 13.69 -19.52
C SER A 800 -16.21 14.40 -20.68
N GLY A 801 -16.69 14.16 -21.90
CA GLY A 801 -16.19 14.86 -23.09
C GLY A 801 -14.71 14.62 -23.40
N ASN A 802 -14.07 13.62 -22.77
CA ASN A 802 -12.66 13.34 -22.97
C ASN A 802 -12.45 12.48 -24.23
N SER A 803 -11.27 12.57 -24.85
CA SER A 803 -10.98 11.85 -26.10
C SER A 803 -9.59 11.22 -26.20
N CYS A 804 -9.50 10.01 -26.76
CA CYS A 804 -8.23 9.29 -26.95
C CYS A 804 -8.31 8.15 -27.96
N THR A 805 -7.26 7.31 -28.01
CA THR A 805 -7.28 6.04 -28.74
C THR A 805 -8.15 5.00 -28.04
N ASP A 806 -7.89 4.64 -26.78
CA ASP A 806 -8.68 3.67 -25.99
C ASP A 806 -8.98 4.19 -24.58
N GLY A 807 -10.17 3.91 -24.06
CA GLY A 807 -10.59 4.39 -22.74
C GLY A 807 -10.85 5.89 -22.72
N GLY A 808 -11.87 6.36 -23.43
CA GLY A 808 -12.15 7.79 -23.63
C GLY A 808 -12.20 8.56 -22.32
N GLY A 809 -12.99 8.07 -21.35
CA GLY A 809 -13.04 8.59 -19.99
C GLY A 809 -11.91 8.03 -19.12
N LEU A 810 -11.88 6.70 -18.97
CA LEU A 810 -10.89 5.98 -18.17
C LEU A 810 -10.26 4.84 -18.98
N TYR A 811 -8.93 4.78 -18.95
CA TYR A 811 -8.18 3.57 -19.24
C TYR A 811 -7.65 3.00 -17.93
N ASN A 812 -7.96 1.74 -17.64
CA ASN A 812 -7.51 1.05 -16.45
C ASN A 812 -6.66 -0.16 -16.81
N TYR A 813 -5.42 -0.16 -16.33
CA TYR A 813 -4.49 -1.27 -16.39
C TYR A 813 -3.78 -1.37 -15.05
N ILE A 814 -3.91 -2.50 -14.37
CA ILE A 814 -3.44 -2.67 -12.99
C ILE A 814 -2.72 -4.01 -12.86
N TRP A 815 -1.83 -4.18 -11.89
CA TRP A 815 -1.34 -5.49 -11.46
C TRP A 815 -1.92 -5.84 -10.07
N PHE A 816 -2.69 -6.93 -10.03
CA PHE A 816 -3.12 -7.83 -8.94
C PHE A 816 -3.59 -7.39 -7.55
N ASP A 817 -3.07 -6.31 -7.01
CA ASP A 817 -3.40 -5.78 -5.69
C ASP A 817 -4.02 -4.38 -5.75
N GLN A 818 -3.79 -3.61 -6.83
CA GLN A 818 -4.48 -2.33 -6.99
C GLN A 818 -5.91 -2.50 -7.51
N GLU A 819 -6.73 -1.47 -7.33
CA GLU A 819 -8.10 -1.44 -7.79
C GLU A 819 -8.54 -0.05 -8.25
N ALA A 820 -9.30 0.00 -9.35
CA ALA A 820 -10.04 1.20 -9.72
C ALA A 820 -11.48 1.07 -9.25
N THR A 821 -11.86 1.84 -8.23
CA THR A 821 -13.22 1.90 -7.70
C THR A 821 -13.81 3.28 -7.98
N ILE A 822 -14.95 3.27 -8.67
CA ILE A 822 -15.73 4.48 -8.96
C ILE A 822 -17.10 4.31 -8.35
N GLU A 823 -17.48 5.25 -7.49
CA GLU A 823 -18.75 5.22 -6.77
C GLU A 823 -19.53 6.51 -6.98
N GLN A 824 -20.86 6.38 -7.12
CA GLN A 824 -21.78 7.53 -7.14
C GLN A 824 -21.34 8.63 -8.10
N SER A 825 -20.90 8.24 -9.30
CA SER A 825 -20.23 9.11 -10.25
C SER A 825 -20.82 8.96 -11.65
N THR A 826 -20.64 9.98 -12.48
CA THR A 826 -21.18 10.04 -13.85
C THR A 826 -20.04 10.04 -14.86
N ILE A 827 -20.06 9.10 -15.81
CA ILE A 827 -19.10 8.99 -16.91
C ILE A 827 -19.88 9.13 -18.22
N GLY A 828 -19.71 10.24 -18.93
CA GLY A 828 -20.53 10.45 -20.12
C GLY A 828 -19.97 11.36 -21.20
N GLY A 829 -20.40 11.13 -22.43
CA GLY A 829 -19.95 11.92 -23.58
C GLY A 829 -18.47 11.74 -23.94
N ASN A 830 -17.79 10.71 -23.43
CA ASN A 830 -16.38 10.45 -23.74
C ASN A 830 -16.26 9.69 -25.07
N ILE A 831 -15.13 9.87 -25.77
CA ILE A 831 -14.91 9.33 -27.11
C ILE A 831 -13.58 8.58 -27.18
N SER A 832 -13.58 7.33 -27.61
CA SER A 832 -12.38 6.60 -28.00
C SER A 832 -12.41 6.24 -29.50
N ASP A 833 -11.25 6.25 -30.15
CA ASP A 833 -11.13 5.77 -31.53
C ASP A 833 -11.30 4.23 -31.57
N GLY A 834 -10.68 3.51 -30.64
CA GLY A 834 -10.71 2.07 -30.44
C GLY A 834 -11.76 1.61 -29.42
N SER A 835 -11.34 0.93 -28.35
CA SER A 835 -12.20 0.30 -27.35
C SER A 835 -12.56 1.22 -26.18
N GLY A 836 -13.73 1.00 -25.57
CA GLY A 836 -14.11 1.62 -24.30
C GLY A 836 -14.30 3.13 -24.38
N GLY A 837 -15.39 3.59 -24.97
CA GLY A 837 -15.68 5.03 -25.08
C GLY A 837 -15.75 5.70 -23.69
N GLY A 838 -16.43 5.08 -22.74
CA GLY A 838 -16.44 5.49 -21.34
C GLY A 838 -15.24 4.94 -20.59
N CYS A 839 -15.18 3.62 -20.44
CA CYS A 839 -14.08 2.92 -19.76
C CYS A 839 -13.52 1.79 -20.61
N TYR A 840 -12.20 1.64 -20.61
CA TYR A 840 -11.53 0.43 -21.06
C TYR A 840 -10.74 -0.19 -19.91
N ASN A 841 -11.04 -1.44 -19.58
CA ASN A 841 -10.36 -2.18 -18.53
C ASN A 841 -9.59 -3.36 -19.14
N THR A 842 -8.29 -3.45 -18.88
CA THR A 842 -7.43 -4.54 -19.37
C THR A 842 -6.41 -4.91 -18.31
N ASN A 843 -6.26 -6.21 -18.03
CA ASN A 843 -5.45 -6.76 -16.93
C ASN A 843 -5.80 -6.19 -15.54
N GLY A 844 -6.85 -5.38 -15.41
CA GLY A 844 -7.14 -4.61 -14.22
C GLY A 844 -8.49 -4.96 -13.57
N ARG A 845 -8.64 -4.52 -12.33
CA ARG A 845 -9.91 -4.58 -11.59
C ARG A 845 -10.58 -3.22 -11.61
N LEU A 846 -11.82 -3.19 -12.10
CA LEU A 846 -12.65 -2.00 -12.19
C LEU A 846 -14.00 -2.26 -11.50
N ASN A 847 -14.28 -1.54 -10.43
CA ASN A 847 -15.56 -1.60 -9.71
C ASN A 847 -16.36 -0.32 -9.95
N LEU A 848 -17.59 -0.45 -10.43
CA LEU A 848 -18.56 0.64 -10.53
C LEU A 848 -19.74 0.37 -9.61
N VAL A 849 -19.96 1.26 -8.65
CA VAL A 849 -21.06 1.15 -7.69
C VAL A 849 -21.91 2.40 -7.73
N ARG A 850 -23.19 2.25 -8.09
CA ARG A 850 -24.14 3.37 -8.19
C ARG A 850 -23.66 4.44 -9.17
N CYS A 851 -23.14 4.03 -10.32
CA CYS A 851 -22.60 4.93 -11.34
C CYS A 851 -23.53 5.04 -12.55
N THR A 852 -23.42 6.12 -13.31
CA THR A 852 -24.10 6.30 -14.60
C THR A 852 -23.07 6.42 -15.72
N VAL A 853 -23.06 5.46 -16.65
CA VAL A 853 -22.19 5.43 -17.83
C VAL A 853 -23.04 5.52 -19.10
N SER A 854 -23.13 6.70 -19.71
CA SER A 854 -24.03 6.95 -20.85
C SER A 854 -23.48 7.99 -21.83
N GLU A 855 -24.01 8.03 -23.05
CA GLU A 855 -23.60 8.94 -24.13
C GLU A 855 -22.11 8.83 -24.53
N ASN A 856 -21.40 7.78 -24.08
CA ASN A 856 -20.02 7.55 -24.47
C ASN A 856 -19.94 6.86 -25.83
N ARG A 857 -18.82 7.00 -26.55
CA ARG A 857 -18.68 6.53 -27.92
C ARG A 857 -17.33 5.87 -28.18
N SER A 858 -17.37 4.68 -28.76
CA SER A 858 -16.24 4.09 -29.47
C SER A 858 -16.47 4.28 -30.96
N ILE A 859 -15.49 4.78 -31.71
CA ILE A 859 -15.63 4.99 -33.16
C ILE A 859 -15.70 3.65 -33.90
N LEU A 860 -14.92 2.66 -33.47
CA LEU A 860 -14.96 1.29 -34.02
C LEU A 860 -16.13 0.46 -33.49
N GLY A 861 -16.87 0.94 -32.49
CA GLY A 861 -18.04 0.27 -31.91
C GLY A 861 -17.72 -0.76 -30.83
N GLU A 862 -16.46 -0.86 -30.41
CA GLU A 862 -15.96 -1.83 -29.45
C GLU A 862 -16.18 -1.35 -28.00
N GLY A 863 -17.42 -1.43 -27.51
CA GLY A 863 -17.77 -1.01 -26.15
C GLY A 863 -17.79 0.52 -26.02
N GLY A 864 -18.82 1.15 -26.60
CA GLY A 864 -19.06 2.58 -26.42
C GLY A 864 -19.18 2.99 -24.95
N GLY A 865 -19.83 2.17 -24.11
CA GLY A 865 -19.88 2.36 -22.66
C GLY A 865 -18.61 1.84 -21.97
N ILE A 866 -18.57 0.53 -21.72
CA ILE A 866 -17.44 -0.16 -21.10
C ILE A 866 -16.98 -1.30 -21.99
N SER A 867 -15.68 -1.33 -22.29
CA SER A 867 -15.00 -2.50 -22.84
C SER A 867 -14.13 -3.12 -21.75
N SER A 868 -14.23 -4.43 -21.56
CA SER A 868 -13.44 -5.19 -20.59
C SER A 868 -12.72 -6.31 -21.33
N TYR A 869 -11.39 -6.28 -21.33
CA TYR A 869 -10.60 -7.23 -22.10
C TYR A 869 -10.85 -8.68 -21.65
N PRO A 870 -11.02 -9.65 -22.57
CA PRO A 870 -11.48 -11.00 -22.25
C PRO A 870 -10.30 -11.92 -21.89
N ASP A 871 -9.69 -11.68 -20.73
CA ASP A 871 -8.68 -12.54 -20.13
C ASP A 871 -9.05 -12.92 -18.68
N ASP A 872 -8.29 -13.84 -18.08
CA ASP A 872 -8.54 -14.34 -16.73
C ASP A 872 -8.14 -13.33 -15.62
N LEU A 873 -7.50 -12.22 -15.99
CA LEU A 873 -6.91 -11.24 -15.06
C LEU A 873 -7.80 -10.00 -14.91
N THR A 874 -8.55 -9.67 -15.97
CA THR A 874 -9.42 -8.52 -16.04
C THR A 874 -10.74 -8.83 -15.36
N THR A 875 -11.16 -7.98 -14.43
CA THR A 875 -12.49 -8.08 -13.82
C THR A 875 -13.15 -6.71 -13.78
N THR A 876 -14.36 -6.62 -14.31
CA THR A 876 -15.20 -5.42 -14.22
C THR A 876 -16.46 -5.74 -13.42
N ARG A 877 -16.57 -5.21 -12.20
CA ARG A 877 -17.74 -5.41 -11.34
C ARG A 877 -18.67 -4.22 -11.42
N LEU A 878 -19.97 -4.50 -11.57
CA LEU A 878 -20.99 -3.46 -11.53
C LEU A 878 -22.08 -3.81 -10.53
N ARG A 879 -22.51 -2.80 -9.79
CA ARG A 879 -23.65 -2.91 -8.88
C ARG A 879 -24.43 -1.61 -8.84
N ASP A 880 -25.76 -1.72 -8.78
CA ASP A 880 -26.67 -0.58 -8.66
C ASP A 880 -26.43 0.50 -9.74
N SER A 881 -25.87 0.13 -10.90
CA SER A 881 -25.31 1.07 -11.90
C SER A 881 -26.02 1.03 -13.25
N ILE A 882 -26.00 2.16 -13.97
CA ILE A 882 -26.51 2.26 -15.34
C ILE A 882 -25.32 2.23 -16.32
N VAL A 883 -25.35 1.31 -17.28
CA VAL A 883 -24.49 1.33 -18.48
C VAL A 883 -25.37 1.14 -19.70
N ALA A 884 -25.89 2.25 -20.22
CA ALA A 884 -26.87 2.24 -21.31
C ALA A 884 -26.90 3.58 -22.06
N GLY A 885 -27.33 3.56 -23.32
CA GLY A 885 -27.42 4.77 -24.14
C GLY A 885 -26.07 5.24 -24.69
N ASN A 886 -25.10 4.34 -24.80
CA ASN A 886 -23.80 4.61 -25.40
C ASN A 886 -23.83 4.33 -26.92
N HIS A 887 -22.87 4.91 -27.66
CA HIS A 887 -22.70 4.72 -29.09
C HIS A 887 -21.69 3.61 -29.38
N GLY A 888 -22.20 2.44 -29.77
CA GLY A 888 -21.47 1.17 -29.82
C GLY A 888 -22.15 0.17 -28.88
N ASP A 889 -21.46 -0.90 -28.50
CA ASP A 889 -21.92 -1.76 -27.40
C ASP A 889 -21.91 -0.98 -26.06
N ASP A 890 -22.89 -1.15 -25.19
CA ASP A 890 -22.86 -0.56 -23.84
C ASP A 890 -21.88 -1.30 -22.93
N VAL A 891 -21.89 -2.64 -22.99
CA VAL A 891 -20.91 -3.51 -22.32
C VAL A 891 -20.33 -4.52 -23.32
N ARG A 892 -19.00 -4.61 -23.38
CA ARG A 892 -18.31 -5.47 -24.34
C ARG A 892 -17.15 -6.24 -23.74
N THR A 893 -17.01 -7.51 -24.12
CA THR A 893 -15.79 -8.31 -23.87
C THR A 893 -15.11 -8.80 -25.13
N GLY A 894 -15.85 -9.14 -26.20
CA GLY A 894 -15.28 -9.79 -27.38
C GLY A 894 -14.79 -11.24 -27.13
N GLY A 895 -15.19 -11.89 -26.02
CA GLY A 895 -14.75 -13.23 -25.63
C GLY A 895 -15.47 -13.78 -24.39
N THR A 896 -14.81 -14.62 -23.58
CA THR A 896 -15.34 -15.11 -22.29
C THR A 896 -15.51 -13.97 -21.27
N THR A 897 -16.38 -14.15 -20.28
CA THR A 897 -16.98 -13.06 -19.49
C THR A 897 -16.04 -12.54 -18.40
N SER A 898 -15.60 -11.29 -18.49
CA SER A 898 -14.84 -10.56 -17.46
C SER A 898 -15.73 -9.64 -16.60
N PHE A 899 -17.05 -9.62 -16.84
CA PHE A 899 -18.01 -8.85 -16.08
C PHE A 899 -18.60 -9.66 -14.92
N LEU A 900 -18.78 -9.01 -13.77
CA LEU A 900 -19.49 -9.56 -12.62
C LEU A 900 -20.58 -8.60 -12.18
N SER A 901 -21.82 -9.08 -12.11
CA SER A 901 -22.93 -8.32 -11.56
C SER A 901 -23.03 -8.49 -10.04
N GLY A 902 -23.22 -7.38 -9.33
CA GLY A 902 -23.64 -7.35 -7.93
C GLY A 902 -25.15 -7.16 -7.75
N GLY A 903 -25.91 -7.22 -8.84
CA GLY A 903 -27.36 -7.01 -8.91
C GLY A 903 -27.79 -5.54 -9.06
N SER A 904 -29.05 -5.36 -9.46
CA SER A 904 -29.72 -4.06 -9.63
C SER A 904 -29.04 -3.12 -10.64
N ASN A 905 -28.45 -3.66 -11.69
CA ASN A 905 -27.86 -2.88 -12.78
C ASN A 905 -28.86 -2.64 -13.92
N LEU A 906 -28.77 -1.51 -14.61
CA LEU A 906 -29.49 -1.25 -15.86
C LEU A 906 -28.48 -1.23 -17.01
N ILE A 907 -28.49 -2.30 -17.80
CA ILE A 907 -27.56 -2.51 -18.90
C ILE A 907 -28.31 -2.41 -20.22
N GLY A 908 -27.75 -1.66 -21.16
CA GLY A 908 -28.31 -1.50 -22.50
C GLY A 908 -28.05 -2.74 -23.36
N THR A 909 -27.09 -2.61 -24.28
CA THR A 909 -26.76 -3.55 -25.35
C THR A 909 -25.29 -3.98 -25.33
N GLY A 910 -24.94 -5.02 -26.08
CA GLY A 910 -23.56 -5.50 -26.22
C GLY A 910 -23.41 -6.99 -25.90
N ASP A 911 -22.28 -7.57 -26.28
CA ASP A 911 -22.05 -9.03 -26.20
C ASP A 911 -21.99 -9.58 -24.76
N ALA A 912 -21.67 -8.74 -23.78
CA ALA A 912 -21.66 -9.09 -22.36
C ALA A 912 -22.98 -8.78 -21.63
N SER A 913 -24.01 -8.30 -22.33
CA SER A 913 -25.28 -7.93 -21.67
C SER A 913 -25.98 -9.12 -21.01
N SER A 914 -25.71 -10.35 -21.50
CA SER A 914 -26.25 -11.58 -20.93
C SER A 914 -25.65 -11.98 -19.58
N ASP A 915 -24.56 -11.32 -19.15
CA ASP A 915 -23.86 -11.66 -17.91
C ASP A 915 -24.54 -11.04 -16.67
N PHE A 916 -25.51 -10.15 -16.90
CA PHE A 916 -26.27 -9.44 -15.86
C PHE A 916 -27.59 -10.14 -15.58
N VAL A 917 -27.52 -11.20 -14.78
CA VAL A 917 -28.65 -12.07 -14.43
C VAL A 917 -28.99 -12.06 -12.94
N GLU A 918 -28.30 -11.24 -12.16
CA GLU A 918 -28.49 -11.16 -10.72
C GLU A 918 -29.81 -10.45 -10.37
N PRO A 919 -30.38 -10.66 -9.16
CA PRO A 919 -31.63 -10.03 -8.77
C PRO A 919 -31.61 -8.50 -8.92
N GLY A 920 -32.62 -7.99 -9.62
CA GLY A 920 -32.77 -6.56 -9.91
C GLY A 920 -32.07 -6.10 -11.19
N ASP A 921 -31.26 -6.92 -11.85
CA ASP A 921 -30.67 -6.56 -13.14
C ASP A 921 -31.74 -6.38 -14.24
N LEU A 922 -31.58 -5.32 -15.02
CA LEU A 922 -32.44 -4.90 -16.12
C LEU A 922 -31.60 -4.79 -17.39
N ALA A 923 -31.75 -5.73 -18.32
CA ALA A 923 -31.00 -5.73 -19.59
C ALA A 923 -31.88 -5.33 -20.78
N GLY A 924 -31.31 -4.61 -21.76
CA GLY A 924 -31.96 -4.27 -23.03
C GLY A 924 -33.02 -3.18 -22.95
N LEU A 925 -33.04 -2.38 -21.88
CA LEU A 925 -34.01 -1.30 -21.67
C LEU A 925 -33.38 0.08 -21.87
N ASP A 926 -34.18 1.04 -22.34
CA ASP A 926 -33.79 2.45 -22.41
C ASP A 926 -33.82 3.08 -21.00
N PRO A 927 -32.69 3.63 -20.50
CA PRO A 927 -32.61 4.24 -19.19
C PRO A 927 -33.36 5.57 -19.08
N LYS A 928 -33.75 6.20 -20.20
CA LYS A 928 -34.45 7.50 -20.26
C LYS A 928 -33.83 8.55 -19.33
N LEU A 929 -32.57 8.86 -19.56
CA LEU A 929 -31.83 9.83 -18.77
C LEU A 929 -32.04 11.26 -19.28
N ALA A 930 -31.89 12.24 -18.39
CA ALA A 930 -31.70 13.62 -18.79
C ALA A 930 -30.30 13.80 -19.44
N PRO A 931 -30.12 14.75 -20.37
CA PRO A 931 -28.80 15.04 -20.94
C PRO A 931 -27.78 15.39 -19.85
N LEU A 932 -26.49 15.12 -20.05
CA LEU A 932 -25.46 15.52 -19.10
C LEU A 932 -25.54 17.02 -18.78
N GLY A 933 -25.60 17.37 -17.50
CA GLY A 933 -25.65 18.76 -17.11
C GLY A 933 -25.70 18.99 -15.60
N TYR A 934 -25.89 20.25 -15.24
CA TYR A 934 -26.02 20.66 -13.86
C TYR A 934 -27.46 20.51 -13.37
N TYR A 935 -27.69 19.53 -12.48
CA TYR A 935 -28.99 19.24 -11.86
C TYR A 935 -28.95 19.39 -10.33
N GLY A 936 -28.05 20.24 -9.82
CA GLY A 936 -27.70 20.37 -8.41
C GLY A 936 -26.44 19.58 -8.03
N GLY A 937 -25.86 19.86 -6.86
CA GLY A 937 -24.61 19.26 -6.39
C GLY A 937 -23.34 19.98 -6.88
N GLY A 938 -22.18 19.35 -6.67
CA GLY A 938 -20.85 19.89 -7.07
C GLY A 938 -20.42 19.52 -8.50
N THR A 939 -20.98 18.45 -9.08
CA THR A 939 -20.56 17.92 -10.39
C THR A 939 -21.76 17.61 -11.30
N TRP A 940 -21.53 17.41 -12.60
CA TRP A 940 -22.61 17.16 -13.58
C TRP A 940 -23.13 15.73 -13.52
N THR A 941 -24.44 15.57 -13.70
CA THR A 941 -25.14 14.28 -13.61
C THR A 941 -26.09 14.05 -14.79
N MET A 942 -26.63 12.83 -14.87
CA MET A 942 -27.70 12.44 -15.80
C MET A 942 -28.86 11.77 -15.03
N PRO A 943 -29.72 12.53 -14.34
CA PRO A 943 -30.82 11.95 -13.56
C PRO A 943 -31.82 11.19 -14.44
N PRO A 944 -32.42 10.08 -13.94
CA PRO A 944 -33.52 9.41 -14.63
C PRO A 944 -34.72 10.35 -14.87
N LEU A 945 -35.35 10.25 -16.03
CA LEU A 945 -36.57 10.98 -16.37
C LEU A 945 -37.82 10.16 -15.99
N ALA A 946 -38.96 10.85 -15.91
CA ALA A 946 -40.25 10.22 -15.64
C ALA A 946 -40.52 9.01 -16.57
N GLY A 947 -40.83 7.86 -15.95
CA GLY A 947 -41.05 6.60 -16.66
C GLY A 947 -39.78 5.86 -17.07
N SER A 948 -38.62 6.28 -16.56
CA SER A 948 -37.39 5.48 -16.60
C SER A 948 -37.55 4.20 -15.79
N PRO A 949 -37.05 3.06 -16.27
CA PRO A 949 -37.00 1.82 -15.50
C PRO A 949 -35.94 1.84 -14.38
N ALA A 950 -35.07 2.85 -14.32
CA ALA A 950 -34.11 3.02 -13.24
C ALA A 950 -34.74 3.56 -11.94
N ILE A 951 -35.91 4.21 -12.04
CA ILE A 951 -36.60 4.80 -10.89
C ILE A 951 -37.11 3.71 -9.97
N ASP A 952 -36.79 3.78 -8.68
CA ASP A 952 -37.07 2.78 -7.65
C ASP A 952 -36.59 1.36 -8.02
N GLY A 953 -35.60 1.26 -8.93
CA GLY A 953 -35.13 -0.02 -9.47
C GLY A 953 -34.00 -0.67 -8.66
N GLY A 954 -33.40 0.06 -7.72
CA GLY A 954 -32.29 -0.39 -6.90
C GLY A 954 -32.73 -1.21 -5.68
N ALA A 955 -31.78 -1.93 -5.07
CA ALA A 955 -32.00 -2.69 -3.85
C ALA A 955 -31.58 -1.90 -2.60
N PHE A 956 -32.30 -2.07 -1.49
CA PHE A 956 -31.84 -1.62 -0.17
C PHE A 956 -30.64 -2.46 0.27
N ARG A 957 -29.57 -1.79 0.70
CA ARG A 957 -28.34 -2.45 1.14
C ARG A 957 -27.87 -1.88 2.47
N LEU A 958 -27.11 -2.67 3.22
CA LEU A 958 -26.50 -2.25 4.48
C LEU A 958 -25.45 -1.15 4.27
N ASP A 959 -24.77 -1.17 3.13
CA ASP A 959 -23.74 -0.20 2.71
C ASP A 959 -24.34 0.98 1.91
N GLN A 960 -25.62 1.30 2.11
CA GLN A 960 -26.29 2.34 1.35
C GLN A 960 -25.89 3.74 1.84
N PRO A 961 -25.38 4.62 0.96
CA PRO A 961 -24.98 5.97 1.34
C PRO A 961 -26.21 6.84 1.63
N ALA A 962 -26.03 7.83 2.50
CA ALA A 962 -27.09 8.77 2.88
C ALA A 962 -27.55 9.66 1.70
N THR A 963 -26.65 9.98 0.78
CA THR A 963 -26.90 10.88 -0.35
C THR A 963 -26.48 10.27 -1.69
N ASP A 964 -27.02 10.78 -2.78
CA ASP A 964 -26.57 10.52 -4.16
C ASP A 964 -25.38 11.42 -4.56
N GLN A 965 -24.95 11.35 -5.83
CA GLN A 965 -23.83 12.16 -6.36
C GLN A 965 -23.97 13.66 -6.07
N ARG A 966 -25.19 14.17 -5.99
CA ARG A 966 -25.47 15.61 -5.86
C ARG A 966 -25.55 16.06 -4.40
N GLY A 967 -25.42 15.13 -3.46
CA GLY A 967 -25.67 15.38 -2.04
C GLY A 967 -27.16 15.35 -1.66
N PHE A 968 -28.06 14.91 -2.55
CA PHE A 968 -29.48 14.75 -2.22
C PHE A 968 -29.75 13.37 -1.59
N PRO A 969 -30.81 13.19 -0.76
CA PRO A 969 -31.10 11.91 -0.14
C PRO A 969 -31.13 10.76 -1.15
N ARG A 970 -30.47 9.63 -0.84
CA ARG A 970 -30.36 8.50 -1.77
C ARG A 970 -31.62 7.64 -1.87
N VAL A 971 -32.60 7.87 -1.00
CA VAL A 971 -33.91 7.22 -1.06
C VAL A 971 -34.96 8.31 -0.89
N ALA A 972 -35.56 8.71 -2.00
CA ALA A 972 -36.64 9.69 -2.05
C ALA A 972 -37.99 9.04 -2.43
N GLY A 973 -37.95 7.84 -3.04
CA GLY A 973 -39.11 7.05 -3.45
C GLY A 973 -39.36 5.81 -2.59
N SER A 974 -39.84 4.74 -3.23
CA SER A 974 -40.10 3.43 -2.60
C SER A 974 -38.83 2.59 -2.44
N ALA A 975 -37.80 2.86 -3.25
CA ALA A 975 -36.48 2.23 -3.25
C ALA A 975 -35.45 3.22 -3.83
N PRO A 976 -34.14 3.01 -3.65
CA PRO A 976 -33.16 3.81 -4.38
C PRO A 976 -33.28 3.62 -5.89
N ASP A 977 -32.98 4.66 -6.65
CA ASP A 977 -32.81 4.57 -8.09
C ASP A 977 -31.51 3.86 -8.45
N ILE A 978 -31.48 3.22 -9.62
CA ILE A 978 -30.26 2.69 -10.24
C ILE A 978 -29.45 3.87 -10.79
N GLY A 979 -28.13 3.87 -10.61
CA GLY A 979 -27.21 4.89 -11.16
C GLY A 979 -26.78 5.96 -10.16
N ALA A 980 -26.20 7.06 -10.66
CA ALA A 980 -25.53 8.06 -9.82
C ALA A 980 -26.47 9.04 -9.11
N ALA A 981 -27.68 9.25 -9.62
CA ALA A 981 -28.61 10.27 -9.15
C ALA A 981 -30.00 9.69 -8.82
N GLU A 982 -30.58 10.13 -7.71
CA GLU A 982 -31.93 9.79 -7.24
C GLU A 982 -32.99 10.76 -7.80
N VAL A 983 -34.12 10.28 -8.29
CA VAL A 983 -35.24 11.14 -8.67
C VAL A 983 -35.96 11.60 -7.40
N GLY A 984 -35.71 12.85 -7.01
CA GLY A 984 -36.45 13.52 -5.94
C GLY A 984 -37.79 14.11 -6.39
N PRO A 985 -38.68 14.51 -5.46
CA PRO A 985 -39.88 15.28 -5.80
C PRO A 985 -39.49 16.57 -6.54
N LEU A 986 -40.11 16.79 -7.70
CA LEU A 986 -39.92 17.97 -8.57
C LEU A 986 -40.04 19.28 -7.77
N ARG A 987 -38.91 19.93 -7.46
CA ARG A 987 -38.91 21.33 -7.02
C ARG A 987 -38.84 22.22 -8.26
N VAL A 988 -40.00 22.69 -8.71
CA VAL A 988 -40.10 23.60 -9.85
C VAL A 988 -39.74 25.01 -9.40
N VAL A 989 -38.59 25.53 -9.84
CA VAL A 989 -38.30 26.96 -9.75
C VAL A 989 -39.13 27.67 -10.81
N ASN A 990 -40.28 28.20 -10.42
CA ASN A 990 -41.22 28.90 -11.30
C ASN A 990 -41.03 30.43 -11.31
N THR A 991 -40.00 30.93 -10.62
CA THR A 991 -39.79 32.35 -10.35
C THR A 991 -38.33 32.75 -10.55
N LYS A 992 -38.11 33.95 -11.10
CA LYS A 992 -36.78 34.59 -11.19
C LYS A 992 -36.41 35.35 -9.91
N ALA A 993 -37.30 35.41 -8.93
CA ALA A 993 -37.06 36.09 -7.67
C ALA A 993 -36.40 35.11 -6.68
N ASP A 994 -35.26 35.52 -6.14
CA ASP A 994 -34.51 34.82 -5.10
C ASP A 994 -34.95 35.36 -3.73
N VAL A 995 -35.97 34.74 -3.16
CA VAL A 995 -36.51 35.06 -1.83
C VAL A 995 -36.88 33.76 -1.13
N ILE A 996 -36.54 33.65 0.15
CA ILE A 996 -36.94 32.52 1.01
C ILE A 996 -38.46 32.61 1.21
N ASP A 997 -39.22 31.77 0.53
CA ASP A 997 -40.65 31.63 0.79
C ASP A 997 -40.86 30.50 1.81
N ALA A 998 -41.39 30.86 2.98
CA ALA A 998 -41.49 29.97 4.14
C ALA A 998 -42.71 29.04 4.08
N GLY A 999 -43.15 28.64 2.89
CA GLY A 999 -44.29 27.74 2.77
C GLY A 999 -44.54 27.28 1.35
N ASP A 1000 -44.00 26.13 1.00
CA ASP A 1000 -44.65 25.16 0.12
C ASP A 1000 -44.21 23.77 0.59
N GLY A 1001 -45.19 23.00 1.07
CA GLY A 1001 -45.02 21.69 1.71
C GLY A 1001 -44.96 20.52 0.75
#